data_AF-A0A3A1UZN5-F1
#
_entry.id   AF-A0A3A1UZN5-F1
#
_cell.length_a   1.000
_cell.length_b   1.000
_cell.length_c   1.000
_cell.angle_alpha   90.00
_cell.angle_beta   90.00
_cell.angle_gamma   90.00
#
_symmetry.space_group_name_H-M   'P 1'
#
loop_
_entity.id
_entity.type
_entity.pdbx_description
1 polymer ?
#
loop_
_entity_poly.entity_id
_entity_poly.type
_entity_poly.pdbx_seq_one_letter_code
_entity_poly.pdbx_strand_id
1 'polypeptide(L)'
;MNTKTLFNDGWEFAKSGLDAEDCAGLSFKPVDLPHDWLIYQTSALYENSIGWYRKRLILPKAEKGQRLLLYFDGVYMDSSVYVNGRFVGEWKYGYSSFEHDITEALREGENEIVVKAVHQRPNSRWYSGAGMYRNVWLKSRGESYIETDGIYVATRRQGDHWMIEVDTDLKLAGLPVILEHRVYRDGQIVAEGSKRVSASGGSALQCRQTLIVEKPKLWSPDSPNLYQLVTTLKSCAEESSEAEGHGETLETITQFIGFRTIEMDPERGLLVNGVKLKLNGVCEHHDLGALGAAFNKSAMRRRIAILKEMGVNALRTAHNMPAPELMDLADEMGLFIVSEAFDMWERSKTPYDYARFFKEWAYRDVRSWVLRDRNHPSLLMWSIGNEIYDTHADERGQEITRMLMDYVLAFDPKENARVTIGSNYMPWENAQKCADIVKLAGYNYAEKYYGKHHEEHPDWIIYGSETASVVQSRGIYHFPFEKSILADDDEQCSALGNSSTSWGAKSAEACILAERDTPFSLGQFLWTGFDYIGEPTPYHTKNSYFGQIDTATFKKDSYYIYQAAWTDYRTRPMVHLFPYWDFNNGQMIDVRVCSNAPRVELLLNGVSVGTHLIDHERGAQLVGWWKLPYEPGELKAIAYDEAGSVIATDVRRSFGDAKRIRLHADKETMTADGADLIFVEIGMVDAAGNPVDNANNRVRVEVTGAGRLLGLDNGDSTDYDPYKGHSRRLFSGKLMAIIGATLQPGDIQVKVTSEGLAPESLTLVSREAEGGAPAGVSANERNQELPYAAGGPEEIPLRKIEIISDAGQSFDPLKREIIVQAKLWPENTSYREVEWRAVTDEGIDSNIAKVEADGLTAKVTAIGDGAFRLRCMSKNGTDKTKLISQLEYTVTGLGTAYKDPYGFIAAGLYDYSKGEVGNGNERGVATSRDGETQVGFRGIDFGPYGSDTITLPIFALSSEPYTIQIWEGMPDEEGSEMVADVIYQKPSKWNVYQEETYRLSKRLSGVTSICFVLRQKVHMKGFSFERQSRAFEQNDAASCERIYGDSFTVADGRVEGIGNNVSLEFPHMDFSEAGTAKLVVYGRSAIDKNTIQVRFAGTDGESKQLVEFDRSDGYEERVFQLEKVKGLQSVTFIFLPGSQFDFGWFRFERG
;
A
#
# COMPACT_ATOMS: atom_id res chain seq x y z
N MET A 1 -26.65 11.94 -39.89
CA MET A 1 -26.09 10.75 -39.22
C MET A 1 -25.77 11.09 -37.77
N ASN A 2 -26.14 10.23 -36.83
CA ASN A 2 -25.81 10.29 -35.41
C ASN A 2 -24.32 10.01 -35.23
N THR A 3 -23.66 10.77 -34.38
CA THR A 3 -22.19 10.72 -34.21
C THR A 3 -21.81 10.79 -32.74
N LYS A 4 -20.77 10.05 -32.34
CA LYS A 4 -20.04 10.22 -31.08
C LYS A 4 -18.62 10.68 -31.42
N THR A 5 -18.25 11.88 -30.98
CA THR A 5 -16.94 12.50 -31.29
C THR A 5 -16.18 12.77 -30.01
N LEU A 6 -14.87 12.50 -30.01
CA LEU A 6 -14.02 12.81 -28.87
C LEU A 6 -14.00 14.33 -28.66
N PHE A 7 -14.04 14.76 -27.41
CA PHE A 7 -14.25 16.16 -27.04
C PHE A 7 -13.28 16.63 -25.95
N ASN A 8 -12.06 16.08 -25.97
CA ASN A 8 -11.02 16.33 -24.96
C ASN A 8 -10.20 17.61 -25.20
N ASP A 9 -10.22 18.16 -26.42
CA ASP A 9 -9.48 19.37 -26.79
C ASP A 9 -10.10 20.66 -26.21
N GLY A 10 -9.36 21.77 -26.20
CA GLY A 10 -9.93 23.11 -25.98
C GLY A 10 -10.60 23.37 -24.62
N TRP A 11 -10.32 22.53 -23.60
CA TRP A 11 -10.75 22.77 -22.23
C TRP A 11 -9.77 23.70 -21.50
N GLU A 12 -10.31 24.42 -20.53
CA GLU A 12 -9.55 25.19 -19.55
C GLU A 12 -9.91 24.72 -18.13
N PHE A 13 -8.98 24.84 -17.20
CA PHE A 13 -9.11 24.41 -15.81
C PHE A 13 -8.78 25.54 -14.83
N ALA A 14 -9.54 25.59 -13.75
CA ALA A 14 -9.25 26.39 -12.56
C ALA A 14 -9.55 25.59 -11.28
N LYS A 15 -8.83 25.90 -10.20
CA LYS A 15 -9.00 25.27 -8.88
C LYS A 15 -9.46 26.31 -7.84
N SER A 16 -10.36 25.92 -6.95
CA SER A 16 -10.79 26.73 -5.80
C SER A 16 -10.87 25.91 -4.50
N GLY A 17 -11.12 26.59 -3.38
CA GLY A 17 -11.48 25.95 -2.11
C GLY A 17 -12.91 25.35 -2.13
N LEU A 18 -13.24 24.58 -1.10
CA LEU A 18 -14.55 23.92 -0.93
C LEU A 18 -15.70 24.90 -0.63
N ASP A 19 -15.38 26.12 -0.23
CA ASP A 19 -16.30 27.21 0.08
C ASP A 19 -16.79 27.98 -1.16
N ALA A 20 -16.19 27.75 -2.33
CA ALA A 20 -16.58 28.43 -3.56
C ALA A 20 -17.94 27.94 -4.10
N GLU A 21 -18.89 28.87 -4.23
CA GLU A 21 -20.22 28.60 -4.78
C GLU A 21 -20.23 28.53 -6.31
N ASP A 22 -19.42 29.37 -6.97
CA ASP A 22 -19.29 29.46 -8.43
C ASP A 22 -17.82 29.60 -8.88
N CYS A 23 -17.60 29.68 -10.19
CA CYS A 23 -16.28 29.88 -10.80
C CYS A 23 -15.98 31.33 -11.20
N ALA A 24 -16.77 32.30 -10.74
CA ALA A 24 -16.58 33.70 -11.08
C ALA A 24 -15.28 34.23 -10.48
N GLY A 25 -14.49 34.95 -11.28
CA GLY A 25 -13.19 35.48 -10.85
C GLY A 25 -12.03 34.47 -10.80
N LEU A 26 -12.27 33.19 -11.10
CA LEU A 26 -11.20 32.20 -11.22
C LEU A 26 -10.36 32.42 -12.48
N SER A 27 -9.05 32.16 -12.38
CA SER A 27 -8.13 32.20 -13.52
C SER A 27 -8.03 30.82 -14.16
N PHE A 28 -8.65 30.68 -15.32
CA PHE A 28 -8.64 29.46 -16.12
C PHE A 28 -7.38 29.35 -16.98
N LYS A 29 -6.82 28.14 -17.07
CA LYS A 29 -5.65 27.80 -17.90
C LYS A 29 -5.98 26.63 -18.83
N PRO A 30 -5.47 26.61 -20.08
CA PRO A 30 -5.65 25.45 -20.96
C PRO A 30 -5.20 24.15 -20.30
N VAL A 31 -5.92 23.07 -20.55
CA VAL A 31 -5.64 21.74 -20.01
C VAL A 31 -5.87 20.67 -21.07
N ASP A 32 -5.09 19.59 -21.03
CA ASP A 32 -5.37 18.39 -21.82
C ASP A 32 -6.27 17.45 -21.03
N LEU A 33 -7.28 16.88 -21.68
CA LEU A 33 -8.03 15.76 -21.12
C LEU A 33 -7.56 14.43 -21.72
N PRO A 34 -7.54 13.34 -20.94
CA PRO A 34 -7.97 13.25 -19.53
C PRO A 34 -7.04 13.96 -18.54
N HIS A 35 -7.59 14.48 -17.44
CA HIS A 35 -6.86 15.32 -16.48
C HIS A 35 -7.10 14.91 -15.02
N ASP A 36 -6.00 14.78 -14.28
CA ASP A 36 -5.95 14.65 -12.84
C ASP A 36 -5.16 15.83 -12.26
N TRP A 37 -5.83 16.74 -11.54
CA TRP A 37 -5.15 17.94 -11.06
C TRP A 37 -4.31 17.70 -9.80
N LEU A 38 -4.50 16.59 -9.08
CA LEU A 38 -3.82 16.33 -7.82
C LEU A 38 -2.41 15.77 -8.03
N ILE A 39 -2.14 15.13 -9.17
CA ILE A 39 -0.87 14.43 -9.43
C ILE A 39 0.35 15.36 -9.54
N TYR A 40 0.14 16.65 -9.78
CA TYR A 40 1.20 17.64 -9.99
C TYR A 40 2.05 17.91 -8.75
N GLN A 41 1.46 17.79 -7.56
CA GLN A 41 2.15 18.06 -6.29
C GLN A 41 2.07 16.84 -5.38
N THR A 42 3.15 16.05 -5.33
CA THR A 42 3.24 14.82 -4.54
C THR A 42 2.96 15.02 -3.04
N SER A 43 3.29 16.19 -2.47
CA SER A 43 2.98 16.53 -1.07
C SER A 43 1.51 16.91 -0.82
N ALA A 44 0.70 17.04 -1.86
CA ALA A 44 -0.68 17.52 -1.82
C ALA A 44 -1.67 16.61 -2.59
N LEU A 45 -1.33 15.33 -2.76
CA LEU A 45 -2.12 14.33 -3.50
C LEU A 45 -3.58 14.14 -3.02
N TYR A 46 -3.93 14.67 -1.85
CA TYR A 46 -5.26 14.56 -1.26
C TYR A 46 -5.85 15.92 -0.86
N GLU A 47 -5.46 17.01 -1.53
CA GLU A 47 -5.92 18.37 -1.22
C GLU A 47 -7.45 18.50 -1.33
N ASN A 48 -8.07 19.14 -0.33
CA ASN A 48 -9.48 19.54 -0.38
C ASN A 48 -9.64 20.67 -1.40
N SER A 49 -10.35 20.43 -2.49
CA SER A 49 -10.49 21.42 -3.56
C SER A 49 -11.69 21.15 -4.47
N ILE A 50 -12.11 22.19 -5.19
CA ILE A 50 -13.05 22.07 -6.31
C ILE A 50 -12.29 22.35 -7.60
N GLY A 51 -12.43 21.45 -8.56
CA GLY A 51 -11.96 21.63 -9.93
C GLY A 51 -13.08 22.15 -10.81
N TRP A 52 -12.80 23.21 -11.57
CA TRP A 52 -13.71 23.82 -12.53
C TRP A 52 -13.11 23.68 -13.92
N TYR A 53 -13.83 23.01 -14.81
CA TYR A 53 -13.47 22.88 -16.22
C TYR A 53 -14.38 23.75 -17.05
N ARG A 54 -13.84 24.46 -18.03
CA ARG A 54 -14.59 25.31 -18.94
C ARG A 54 -14.22 25.01 -20.39
N LYS A 55 -15.22 24.91 -21.27
CA LYS A 55 -15.03 24.84 -22.72
C LYS A 55 -16.03 25.70 -23.45
N ARG A 56 -15.57 26.32 -24.54
CA ARG A 56 -16.43 27.06 -25.47
C ARG A 56 -16.85 26.14 -26.61
N LEU A 57 -18.14 26.09 -26.88
CA LEU A 57 -18.73 25.37 -28.00
C LEU A 57 -19.41 26.37 -28.93
N ILE A 58 -18.96 26.43 -30.18
CA ILE A 58 -19.60 27.25 -31.22
C ILE A 58 -20.62 26.37 -31.93
N LEU A 59 -21.90 26.76 -31.86
CA LEU A 59 -23.02 26.12 -32.56
C LEU A 59 -23.49 27.04 -33.69
N PRO A 60 -23.06 26.84 -34.95
CA PRO A 60 -23.36 27.77 -36.04
C PRO A 60 -24.85 27.94 -36.33
N LYS A 61 -25.63 26.86 -36.18
CA LYS A 61 -27.09 26.85 -36.34
C LYS A 61 -27.67 25.69 -35.54
N ALA A 62 -28.80 25.91 -34.85
CA ALA A 62 -29.53 24.83 -34.22
C ALA A 62 -30.31 24.05 -35.28
N GLU A 63 -29.99 22.78 -35.49
CA GLU A 63 -30.77 21.92 -36.39
C GLU A 63 -32.03 21.42 -35.69
N LYS A 64 -33.19 21.60 -36.33
CA LYS A 64 -34.47 21.16 -35.78
C LYS A 64 -34.48 19.63 -35.65
N GLY A 65 -34.76 19.13 -34.44
CA GLY A 65 -34.78 17.69 -34.14
C GLY A 65 -33.42 17.08 -33.79
N GLN A 66 -32.34 17.88 -33.79
CA GLN A 66 -31.03 17.46 -33.34
C GLN A 66 -30.92 17.56 -31.81
N ARG A 67 -30.36 16.52 -31.18
CA ARG A 67 -30.01 16.47 -29.77
C ARG A 67 -28.50 16.41 -29.61
N LEU A 68 -27.98 17.21 -28.69
CA LEU A 68 -26.57 17.22 -28.31
C LEU A 68 -26.43 16.75 -26.86
N LEU A 69 -25.57 15.75 -26.64
CA LEU A 69 -25.32 15.18 -25.32
C LEU A 69 -23.81 15.20 -25.02
N LEU A 70 -23.47 15.48 -23.77
CA LEU A 70 -22.13 15.24 -23.23
C LEU A 70 -22.13 13.87 -22.57
N TYR A 71 -21.20 13.00 -22.98
CA TYR A 71 -20.98 11.68 -22.39
C TYR A 71 -19.59 11.62 -21.77
N PHE A 72 -19.52 11.31 -20.49
CA PHE A 72 -18.30 11.25 -19.69
C PHE A 72 -18.00 9.80 -19.35
N ASP A 73 -16.77 9.36 -19.59
CA ASP A 73 -16.35 8.01 -19.21
C ASP A 73 -16.07 7.88 -17.70
N GLY A 74 -15.78 9.01 -17.04
CA GLY A 74 -15.63 9.12 -15.58
C GLY A 74 -15.16 10.52 -15.14
N VAL A 75 -15.73 11.02 -14.04
CA VAL A 75 -15.32 12.28 -13.39
C VAL A 75 -15.25 12.05 -11.89
N TYR A 76 -14.07 12.18 -11.30
CA TYR A 76 -13.88 11.95 -9.87
C TYR A 76 -13.85 13.28 -9.08
N MET A 77 -14.81 13.56 -8.19
CA MET A 77 -16.14 12.96 -8.09
C MET A 77 -17.19 14.05 -7.77
N ASP A 78 -18.44 13.66 -7.49
CA ASP A 78 -19.52 14.58 -7.13
C ASP A 78 -19.62 15.77 -8.11
N SER A 79 -19.83 15.40 -9.37
CA SER A 79 -19.74 16.31 -10.50
C SER A 79 -21.07 17.01 -10.81
N SER A 80 -20.98 18.20 -11.40
CA SER A 80 -22.15 18.97 -11.86
C SER A 80 -21.83 19.69 -13.17
N VAL A 81 -22.79 19.74 -14.08
CA VAL A 81 -22.64 20.32 -15.42
C VAL A 81 -23.55 21.53 -15.58
N TYR A 82 -22.98 22.62 -16.08
CA TYR A 82 -23.67 23.86 -16.40
C TYR A 82 -23.40 24.25 -17.85
N VAL A 83 -24.42 24.76 -18.53
CA VAL A 83 -24.30 25.30 -19.89
C VAL A 83 -24.92 26.69 -19.92
N ASN A 84 -24.14 27.69 -20.32
CA ASN A 84 -24.53 29.11 -20.28
C ASN A 84 -25.07 29.54 -18.91
N GLY A 85 -24.47 29.03 -17.83
CA GLY A 85 -24.89 29.27 -16.44
C GLY A 85 -26.13 28.50 -15.97
N ARG A 86 -26.82 27.75 -16.86
CA ARG A 86 -27.96 26.89 -16.50
C ARG A 86 -27.46 25.53 -16.04
N PHE A 87 -27.90 25.07 -14.87
CA PHE A 87 -27.66 23.71 -14.39
C PHE A 87 -28.34 22.69 -15.32
N VAL A 88 -27.57 21.70 -15.78
CA VAL A 88 -28.04 20.62 -16.66
C VAL A 88 -28.21 19.32 -15.90
N GLY A 89 -27.28 18.98 -15.01
CA GLY A 89 -27.33 17.74 -14.27
C GLY A 89 -26.14 17.53 -13.35
N GLU A 90 -26.24 16.48 -12.54
CA GLU A 90 -25.20 16.03 -11.61
C GLU A 90 -24.96 14.53 -11.73
N TRP A 91 -23.77 14.11 -11.32
CA TRP A 91 -23.40 12.70 -11.22
C TRP A 91 -22.43 12.47 -10.06
N LYS A 92 -22.78 11.55 -9.15
CA LYS A 92 -22.11 11.44 -7.84
C LYS A 92 -20.93 10.49 -7.82
N TYR A 93 -21.07 9.31 -8.40
CA TYR A 93 -20.03 8.30 -8.37
C TYR A 93 -18.88 8.64 -9.33
N GLY A 94 -17.65 8.39 -8.90
CA GLY A 94 -16.46 8.82 -9.63
C GLY A 94 -16.04 7.90 -10.79
N TYR A 95 -16.59 6.70 -10.88
CA TYR A 95 -16.05 5.63 -11.76
C TYR A 95 -17.04 5.11 -12.81
N SER A 96 -18.33 5.43 -12.70
CA SER A 96 -19.33 5.11 -13.72
C SER A 96 -19.33 6.13 -14.85
N SER A 97 -19.73 5.68 -16.04
CA SER A 97 -19.95 6.56 -17.19
C SER A 97 -21.34 7.19 -17.14
N PHE A 98 -21.52 8.39 -17.68
CA PHE A 98 -22.83 9.07 -17.67
C PHE A 98 -23.00 10.05 -18.81
N GLU A 99 -24.24 10.42 -19.12
CA GLU A 99 -24.53 11.49 -20.08
C GLU A 99 -25.58 12.49 -19.61
N HIS A 100 -25.47 13.70 -20.14
CA HIS A 100 -26.45 14.76 -19.99
C HIS A 100 -26.82 15.32 -21.36
N ASP A 101 -28.14 15.45 -21.60
CA ASP A 101 -28.66 16.18 -22.75
C ASP A 101 -28.53 17.68 -22.48
N ILE A 102 -27.75 18.36 -23.32
CA ILE A 102 -27.48 19.80 -23.20
C ILE A 102 -28.31 20.63 -24.20
N THR A 103 -29.13 19.99 -25.04
CA THR A 103 -29.80 20.60 -26.19
C THR A 103 -30.59 21.86 -25.82
N GLU A 104 -31.41 21.80 -24.76
CA GLU A 104 -32.25 22.93 -24.34
C GLU A 104 -31.48 24.07 -23.65
N ALA A 105 -30.22 23.84 -23.25
CA ALA A 105 -29.38 24.85 -22.63
C ALA A 105 -28.47 25.57 -23.64
N LEU A 106 -28.38 25.05 -24.86
CA LEU A 106 -27.61 25.65 -25.96
C LEU A 106 -28.37 26.78 -26.64
N ARG A 107 -27.61 27.72 -27.20
CA ARG A 107 -28.06 28.80 -28.07
C ARG A 107 -27.22 28.82 -29.35
N GLU A 108 -27.75 29.43 -30.41
CA GLU A 108 -26.98 29.68 -31.62
C GLU A 108 -25.77 30.59 -31.29
N GLY A 109 -24.64 30.33 -31.94
CA GLY A 109 -23.37 31.01 -31.67
C GLY A 109 -22.58 30.36 -30.53
N GLU A 110 -21.96 31.19 -29.69
CA GLU A 110 -21.06 30.73 -28.63
C GLU A 110 -21.81 30.27 -27.37
N ASN A 111 -21.43 29.10 -26.89
CA ASN A 111 -21.92 28.47 -25.66
C ASN A 111 -20.76 28.19 -24.72
N GLU A 112 -20.97 28.43 -23.42
CA GLU A 112 -20.03 28.08 -22.37
C GLU A 112 -20.51 26.82 -21.66
N ILE A 113 -19.63 25.83 -21.56
CA ILE A 113 -19.86 24.60 -20.80
C ILE A 113 -18.93 24.66 -19.59
N VAL A 114 -19.48 24.46 -18.39
CA VAL A 114 -18.73 24.37 -17.14
C VAL A 114 -19.01 23.04 -16.46
N VAL A 115 -17.95 22.33 -16.07
CA VAL A 115 -18.03 21.10 -15.27
C VAL A 115 -17.35 21.35 -13.94
N LYS A 116 -18.08 21.15 -12.85
CA LYS A 116 -17.60 21.19 -11.47
C LYS A 116 -17.30 19.77 -11.01
N ALA A 117 -16.16 19.54 -10.35
CA ALA A 117 -15.83 18.30 -9.66
C ALA A 117 -15.33 18.62 -8.25
N VAL A 118 -15.85 17.92 -7.24
CA VAL A 118 -15.53 18.19 -5.83
C VAL A 118 -14.66 17.07 -5.27
N HIS A 119 -13.50 17.44 -4.73
CA HIS A 119 -12.61 16.54 -4.01
C HIS A 119 -12.51 16.95 -2.53
N GLN A 120 -13.11 16.13 -1.65
CA GLN A 120 -13.10 16.34 -0.21
C GLN A 120 -12.60 15.07 0.50
N ARG A 121 -11.45 15.16 1.18
CA ARG A 121 -10.82 14.03 1.89
C ARG A 121 -11.31 13.90 3.34
N PRO A 122 -11.28 12.68 3.91
CA PRO A 122 -11.05 11.39 3.25
C PRO A 122 -12.32 10.87 2.54
N ASN A 123 -12.20 10.54 1.24
CA ASN A 123 -13.25 9.99 0.37
C ASN A 123 -12.87 8.67 -0.32
N SER A 124 -11.65 8.18 -0.10
CA SER A 124 -11.10 6.96 -0.71
C SER A 124 -10.03 6.36 0.21
N ARG A 125 -9.81 5.04 0.12
CA ARG A 125 -8.71 4.33 0.82
C ARG A 125 -7.40 4.37 0.03
N TRP A 126 -7.49 4.45 -1.29
CA TRP A 126 -6.38 4.59 -2.24
C TRP A 126 -6.40 5.97 -2.91
N TYR A 127 -5.38 6.30 -3.70
CA TYR A 127 -5.39 7.52 -4.51
C TYR A 127 -6.45 7.46 -5.61
N SER A 128 -7.45 8.34 -5.52
CA SER A 128 -8.49 8.46 -6.54
C SER A 128 -8.08 9.29 -7.75
N GLY A 129 -7.12 10.19 -7.57
CA GLY A 129 -7.00 11.39 -8.40
C GLY A 129 -8.22 12.31 -8.26
N ALA A 130 -8.25 13.40 -9.02
CA ALA A 130 -9.43 14.24 -9.10
C ALA A 130 -9.58 14.95 -10.45
N GLY A 131 -10.80 14.95 -10.97
CA GLY A 131 -11.18 15.64 -12.19
C GLY A 131 -11.74 14.77 -13.29
N MET A 132 -11.64 15.26 -14.52
CA MET A 132 -12.13 14.59 -15.72
C MET A 132 -11.03 13.65 -16.21
N TYR A 133 -10.78 12.61 -15.42
CA TYR A 133 -9.64 11.69 -15.54
C TYR A 133 -9.84 10.59 -16.59
N ARG A 134 -11.02 10.53 -17.23
CA ARG A 134 -11.29 9.73 -18.44
C ARG A 134 -11.85 10.61 -19.56
N ASN A 135 -12.03 10.01 -20.74
CA ASN A 135 -12.45 10.73 -21.95
C ASN A 135 -13.85 11.35 -21.83
N VAL A 136 -14.04 12.42 -22.61
CA VAL A 136 -15.33 13.10 -22.78
C VAL A 136 -15.69 13.12 -24.25
N TRP A 137 -16.98 12.90 -24.52
CA TRP A 137 -17.50 12.75 -25.86
C TRP A 137 -18.69 13.68 -26.08
N LEU A 138 -18.75 14.30 -27.26
CA LEU A 138 -19.94 15.01 -27.75
C LEU A 138 -20.72 14.07 -28.67
N LYS A 139 -21.95 13.76 -28.27
CA LYS A 139 -22.89 12.98 -29.08
C LYS A 139 -23.86 13.92 -29.78
N SER A 140 -24.03 13.74 -31.10
CA SER A 140 -25.09 14.36 -31.89
C SER A 140 -26.06 13.28 -32.36
N ARG A 141 -27.34 13.45 -32.06
CA ARG A 141 -28.40 12.48 -32.38
C ARG A 141 -29.55 13.17 -33.09
N GLY A 142 -30.13 12.53 -34.09
CA GLY A 142 -31.45 12.88 -34.62
C GLY A 142 -32.57 12.31 -33.75
N GLU A 143 -33.78 12.27 -34.31
CA GLU A 143 -34.97 11.81 -33.59
C GLU A 143 -35.07 10.27 -33.49
N SER A 144 -34.44 9.54 -34.42
CA SER A 144 -34.31 8.09 -34.39
C SER A 144 -32.85 7.67 -34.15
N TYR A 145 -32.60 6.88 -33.11
CA TYR A 145 -31.25 6.49 -32.69
C TYR A 145 -31.24 5.18 -31.91
N ILE A 146 -30.04 4.59 -31.80
CA ILE A 146 -29.75 3.48 -30.89
C ILE A 146 -29.46 4.06 -29.51
N GLU A 147 -30.12 3.53 -28.47
CA GLU A 147 -29.90 3.98 -27.10
C GLU A 147 -28.43 3.78 -26.68
N THR A 148 -27.92 4.66 -25.81
CA THR A 148 -26.55 4.52 -25.29
C THR A 148 -26.38 3.17 -24.60
N ASP A 149 -25.38 2.40 -25.03
CA ASP A 149 -25.08 1.05 -24.55
C ASP A 149 -26.28 0.06 -24.72
N GLY A 150 -27.16 0.36 -25.68
CA GLY A 150 -28.41 -0.36 -25.96
C GLY A 150 -28.26 -1.60 -26.84
N ILE A 151 -27.07 -1.95 -27.29
CA ILE A 151 -26.82 -3.21 -28.02
C ILE A 151 -26.37 -4.26 -27.00
N TYR A 152 -27.08 -5.38 -26.91
CA TYR A 152 -26.74 -6.50 -26.04
C TYR A 152 -26.50 -7.76 -26.85
N VAL A 153 -25.30 -8.33 -26.72
CA VAL A 153 -24.87 -9.49 -27.50
C VAL A 153 -24.61 -10.67 -26.60
N ALA A 154 -25.17 -11.83 -26.95
CA ALA A 154 -24.82 -13.10 -26.32
C ALA A 154 -24.42 -14.12 -27.40
N THR A 155 -23.33 -14.85 -27.16
CA THR A 155 -22.90 -15.95 -28.02
C THR A 155 -23.20 -17.28 -27.36
N ARG A 156 -23.78 -18.22 -28.11
CA ARG A 156 -24.18 -19.55 -27.63
C ARG A 156 -23.75 -20.63 -28.60
N ARG A 157 -23.09 -21.67 -28.09
CA ARG A 157 -22.75 -22.85 -28.88
C ARG A 157 -23.98 -23.72 -29.08
N GLN A 158 -24.27 -24.11 -30.32
CA GLN A 158 -25.32 -25.06 -30.67
C GLN A 158 -24.76 -26.13 -31.61
N GLY A 159 -24.33 -27.26 -31.04
CA GLY A 159 -23.61 -28.30 -31.80
C GLY A 159 -22.31 -27.76 -32.40
N ASP A 160 -22.25 -27.72 -33.74
CA ASP A 160 -21.08 -27.30 -34.53
C ASP A 160 -21.12 -25.82 -34.98
N HIS A 161 -22.24 -25.12 -34.77
CA HIS A 161 -22.37 -23.70 -35.09
C HIS A 161 -22.56 -22.85 -33.82
N TRP A 162 -22.40 -21.54 -33.97
CA TRP A 162 -22.61 -20.58 -32.91
C TRP A 162 -23.70 -19.60 -33.28
N MET A 163 -24.61 -19.42 -32.34
CA MET A 163 -25.68 -18.44 -32.42
C MET A 163 -25.23 -17.14 -31.75
N ILE A 164 -25.43 -16.02 -32.42
CA ILE A 164 -25.26 -14.67 -31.89
C ILE A 164 -26.66 -14.08 -31.71
N GLU A 165 -27.04 -13.83 -30.47
CA GLU A 165 -28.28 -13.11 -30.17
C GLU A 165 -27.97 -11.64 -29.96
N VAL A 166 -28.63 -10.77 -30.72
CA VAL A 166 -28.45 -9.32 -30.64
C VAL A 166 -29.79 -8.68 -30.29
N ASP A 167 -29.86 -8.08 -29.10
CA ASP A 167 -30.98 -7.25 -28.68
C ASP A 167 -30.55 -5.78 -28.81
N THR A 168 -31.29 -4.97 -29.55
CA THR A 168 -30.98 -3.55 -29.76
C THR A 168 -32.12 -2.68 -29.25
N ASP A 169 -31.82 -1.85 -28.26
CA ASP A 169 -32.73 -0.85 -27.72
C ASP A 169 -32.69 0.42 -28.59
N LEU A 170 -33.86 0.79 -29.11
CA LEU A 170 -34.04 1.84 -30.10
C LEU A 170 -35.01 2.90 -29.58
N LYS A 171 -34.71 4.16 -29.94
CA LYS A 171 -35.68 5.25 -29.91
C LYS A 171 -36.04 5.61 -31.34
N LEU A 172 -37.32 5.55 -31.69
CA LEU A 172 -37.81 5.83 -33.04
C LEU A 172 -38.81 6.98 -33.05
N ALA A 173 -38.69 7.84 -34.06
CA ALA A 173 -39.62 8.91 -34.35
C ALA A 173 -40.00 8.88 -35.84
N GLY A 174 -41.30 8.85 -36.12
CA GLY A 174 -41.83 8.93 -37.49
C GLY A 174 -41.80 7.61 -38.25
N LEU A 175 -41.04 7.57 -39.36
CA LEU A 175 -41.06 6.48 -40.34
C LEU A 175 -40.38 5.20 -39.81
N PRO A 176 -40.74 4.03 -40.36
CA PRO A 176 -39.99 2.79 -40.11
C PRO A 176 -38.50 2.95 -40.44
N VAL A 177 -37.69 2.16 -39.75
CA VAL A 177 -36.23 2.08 -39.96
C VAL A 177 -35.84 0.65 -40.34
N ILE A 178 -34.65 0.49 -40.89
CA ILE A 178 -34.02 -0.80 -41.13
C ILE A 178 -32.85 -0.93 -40.15
N LEU A 179 -32.86 -1.98 -39.34
CA LEU A 179 -31.75 -2.35 -38.46
C LEU A 179 -30.97 -3.49 -39.10
N GLU A 180 -29.70 -3.25 -39.38
CA GLU A 180 -28.76 -4.21 -39.96
C GLU A 180 -27.67 -4.56 -38.94
N HIS A 181 -27.33 -5.85 -38.87
CA HIS A 181 -26.17 -6.35 -38.15
C HIS A 181 -25.27 -7.10 -39.12
N ARG A 182 -23.98 -6.78 -39.12
CA ARG A 182 -22.95 -7.49 -39.89
C ARG A 182 -21.79 -7.86 -38.97
N VAL A 183 -21.37 -9.11 -39.02
CA VAL A 183 -20.24 -9.62 -38.26
C VAL A 183 -19.06 -9.79 -39.21
N TYR A 184 -17.96 -9.13 -38.92
CA TYR A 184 -16.73 -9.20 -39.69
C TYR A 184 -15.64 -9.97 -38.96
N ARG A 185 -14.82 -10.66 -39.75
CA ARG A 185 -13.54 -11.19 -39.34
C ARG A 185 -12.53 -10.96 -40.44
N ASP A 186 -11.38 -10.41 -40.11
CA ASP A 186 -10.29 -10.15 -41.07
C ASP A 186 -10.79 -9.36 -42.30
N GLY A 187 -11.74 -8.43 -42.09
CA GLY A 187 -12.38 -7.62 -43.15
C GLY A 187 -13.49 -8.31 -43.95
N GLN A 188 -13.81 -9.58 -43.69
CA GLN A 188 -14.83 -10.36 -44.40
C GLN A 188 -16.10 -10.52 -43.56
N ILE A 189 -17.28 -10.39 -44.18
CA ILE A 189 -18.57 -10.67 -43.54
C ILE A 189 -18.71 -12.18 -43.34
N VAL A 190 -18.88 -12.61 -42.09
CA VAL A 190 -19.09 -14.02 -41.72
C VAL A 190 -20.54 -14.32 -41.30
N ALA A 191 -21.31 -13.29 -40.95
CA ALA A 191 -22.74 -13.39 -40.71
C ALA A 191 -23.40 -12.01 -40.89
N GLU A 192 -24.64 -11.97 -41.36
CA GLU A 192 -25.41 -10.74 -41.45
C GLU A 192 -26.92 -10.99 -41.27
N GLY A 193 -27.64 -9.94 -40.89
CA GLY A 193 -29.09 -9.97 -40.76
C GLY A 193 -29.67 -8.57 -40.77
N SER A 194 -30.87 -8.43 -41.34
CA SER A 194 -31.57 -7.14 -41.46
C SER A 194 -33.02 -7.30 -41.02
N LYS A 195 -33.59 -6.27 -40.40
CA LYS A 195 -34.99 -6.25 -39.97
C LYS A 195 -35.59 -4.86 -40.11
N ARG A 196 -36.80 -4.79 -40.68
CA ARG A 196 -37.61 -3.57 -40.69
C ARG A 196 -38.29 -3.42 -39.33
N VAL A 197 -38.18 -2.22 -38.75
CA VAL A 197 -38.68 -1.89 -37.41
C VAL A 197 -39.56 -0.64 -37.48
N SER A 198 -40.73 -0.68 -36.84
CA SER A 198 -41.65 0.45 -36.77
C SER A 198 -42.09 0.74 -35.33
N ALA A 199 -42.44 1.99 -35.04
CA ALA A 199 -42.92 2.39 -33.73
C ALA A 199 -44.37 1.89 -33.51
N SER A 200 -44.57 0.91 -32.62
CA SER A 200 -45.90 0.46 -32.20
C SER A 200 -46.33 1.18 -30.91
N GLY A 201 -46.75 2.44 -31.03
CA GLY A 201 -47.46 3.16 -29.95
C GLY A 201 -46.64 3.58 -28.71
N GLY A 202 -45.31 3.46 -28.73
CA GLY A 202 -44.39 3.93 -27.70
C GLY A 202 -43.02 4.33 -28.28
N SER A 203 -42.27 5.19 -27.60
CA SER A 203 -41.02 5.78 -28.12
C SER A 203 -39.76 4.93 -27.87
N ALA A 204 -39.81 3.95 -26.97
CA ALA A 204 -38.72 3.00 -26.72
C ALA A 204 -39.12 1.60 -27.20
N LEU A 205 -38.28 0.97 -28.00
CA LEU A 205 -38.53 -0.33 -28.62
C LEU A 205 -37.28 -1.20 -28.59
N GLN A 206 -37.43 -2.48 -28.24
CA GLN A 206 -36.34 -3.46 -28.31
C GLN A 206 -36.53 -4.33 -29.56
N CYS A 207 -35.50 -4.40 -30.40
CA CYS A 207 -35.45 -5.29 -31.57
C CYS A 207 -34.51 -6.47 -31.30
N ARG A 208 -35.00 -7.70 -31.47
CA ARG A 208 -34.18 -8.92 -31.37
C ARG A 208 -33.90 -9.52 -32.75
N GLN A 209 -32.65 -9.87 -32.98
CA GLN A 209 -32.15 -10.57 -34.16
C GLN A 209 -31.18 -11.69 -33.75
N THR A 210 -31.11 -12.71 -34.59
CA THR A 210 -30.21 -13.85 -34.40
C THR A 210 -29.36 -14.02 -35.65
N LEU A 211 -28.06 -14.19 -35.46
CA LEU A 211 -27.11 -14.49 -36.52
C LEU A 211 -26.45 -15.86 -36.23
N ILE A 212 -25.96 -16.53 -37.28
CA ILE A 212 -25.27 -17.81 -37.16
C ILE A 212 -23.87 -17.67 -37.74
N VAL A 213 -22.86 -18.12 -36.99
CA VAL A 213 -21.48 -18.25 -37.46
C VAL A 213 -21.06 -19.70 -37.39
N GLU A 214 -20.61 -20.22 -38.52
CA GLU A 214 -20.10 -21.58 -38.63
C GLU A 214 -18.65 -21.66 -38.10
N LYS A 215 -18.40 -22.56 -37.16
CA LYS A 215 -17.06 -22.90 -36.64
C LYS A 215 -16.15 -21.68 -36.36
N PRO A 216 -16.56 -20.74 -35.50
CA PRO A 216 -15.73 -19.58 -35.17
C PRO A 216 -14.44 -19.98 -34.48
N LYS A 217 -13.40 -19.14 -34.60
CA LYS A 217 -12.23 -19.24 -33.72
C LYS A 217 -12.66 -18.77 -32.34
N LEU A 218 -12.37 -19.57 -31.32
CA LEU A 218 -12.77 -19.27 -29.94
C LEU A 218 -11.83 -18.26 -29.30
N TRP A 219 -12.40 -17.42 -28.44
CA TRP A 219 -11.67 -16.49 -27.58
C TRP A 219 -11.23 -17.22 -26.30
N SER A 220 -10.00 -16.95 -25.86
CA SER A 220 -9.43 -17.34 -24.56
C SER A 220 -8.24 -16.41 -24.25
N PRO A 221 -7.71 -16.39 -23.01
CA PRO A 221 -6.53 -15.58 -22.69
C PRO A 221 -5.30 -15.84 -23.58
N ASP A 222 -5.10 -17.08 -24.03
CA ASP A 222 -3.98 -17.46 -24.91
C ASP A 222 -4.31 -17.32 -26.40
N SER A 223 -5.58 -17.13 -26.75
CA SER A 223 -6.05 -17.00 -28.13
C SER A 223 -7.22 -16.02 -28.20
N PRO A 224 -6.98 -14.71 -28.07
CA PRO A 224 -8.02 -13.68 -27.99
C PRO A 224 -8.63 -13.35 -29.36
N ASN A 225 -9.28 -14.34 -30.00
CA ASN A 225 -9.91 -14.15 -31.30
C ASN A 225 -11.16 -13.26 -31.20
N LEU A 226 -11.13 -12.09 -31.82
CA LEU A 226 -12.23 -11.12 -31.85
C LEU A 226 -12.87 -11.00 -33.23
N TYR A 227 -14.16 -10.66 -33.22
CA TYR A 227 -14.98 -10.38 -34.39
C TYR A 227 -15.60 -8.99 -34.23
N GLN A 228 -15.77 -8.24 -35.33
CA GLN A 228 -16.43 -6.93 -35.28
C GLN A 228 -17.91 -7.08 -35.58
N LEU A 229 -18.78 -6.71 -34.63
CA LEU A 229 -20.20 -6.52 -34.88
C LEU A 229 -20.44 -5.06 -35.26
N VAL A 230 -20.87 -4.85 -36.50
CA VAL A 230 -21.29 -3.54 -37.02
C VAL A 230 -22.82 -3.52 -37.05
N THR A 231 -23.41 -2.65 -36.23
CA THR A 231 -24.85 -2.40 -36.20
C THR A 231 -25.13 -1.08 -36.91
N THR A 232 -25.97 -1.13 -37.95
CA THR A 232 -26.32 0.03 -38.78
C THR A 232 -27.82 0.28 -38.73
N LEU A 233 -28.21 1.51 -38.37
CA LEU A 233 -29.58 1.98 -38.42
C LEU A 233 -29.78 2.82 -39.68
N LYS A 234 -30.74 2.47 -40.54
CA LYS A 234 -31.04 3.20 -41.79
C LYS A 234 -32.50 3.66 -41.83
N SER A 235 -32.76 4.77 -42.51
CA SER A 235 -34.13 5.20 -42.82
C SER A 235 -34.79 4.27 -43.84
N CYS A 236 -36.12 4.12 -43.78
CA CYS A 236 -36.90 3.40 -44.80
C CYS A 236 -37.62 4.41 -45.71
N ALA A 237 -37.41 4.34 -47.03
CA ALA A 237 -38.12 5.18 -48.00
C ALA A 237 -39.42 4.49 -48.48
N GLU A 238 -40.57 5.08 -48.13
CA GLU A 238 -41.98 4.76 -48.51
C GLU A 238 -42.46 3.27 -48.44
N GLU A 239 -43.79 3.10 -48.33
CA GLU A 239 -44.46 1.83 -48.01
C GLU A 239 -44.40 0.76 -49.12
N SER A 240 -43.85 1.04 -50.31
CA SER A 240 -44.13 0.27 -51.54
C SER A 240 -42.91 -0.29 -52.30
N SER A 241 -41.68 -0.24 -51.78
CA SER A 241 -40.55 -0.92 -52.45
C SER A 241 -39.88 -1.97 -51.56
N GLU A 242 -39.99 -3.23 -51.98
CA GLU A 242 -39.22 -4.38 -51.47
C GLU A 242 -37.74 -4.34 -51.91
N ALA A 243 -37.24 -3.17 -52.36
CA ALA A 243 -35.86 -3.01 -52.79
C ALA A 243 -34.96 -2.78 -51.57
N GLU A 244 -34.38 -3.86 -51.07
CA GLU A 244 -33.33 -3.88 -50.05
C GLU A 244 -32.22 -2.84 -50.36
N GLY A 245 -31.98 -1.89 -49.46
CA GLY A 245 -30.67 -1.21 -49.36
C GLY A 245 -30.55 0.29 -49.71
N HIS A 246 -31.63 1.00 -50.06
CA HIS A 246 -31.53 2.43 -50.48
C HIS A 246 -31.80 3.49 -49.39
N GLY A 247 -31.84 3.12 -48.11
CA GLY A 247 -32.03 4.04 -46.99
C GLY A 247 -30.78 4.85 -46.60
N GLU A 248 -30.95 6.09 -46.14
CA GLU A 248 -29.85 6.89 -45.57
C GLU A 248 -29.40 6.27 -44.23
N THR A 249 -28.09 6.18 -44.00
CA THR A 249 -27.56 5.69 -42.72
C THR A 249 -27.75 6.74 -41.64
N LEU A 250 -28.57 6.40 -40.65
CA LEU A 250 -28.84 7.23 -39.49
C LEU A 250 -27.75 7.06 -38.44
N GLU A 251 -27.31 5.84 -38.15
CA GLU A 251 -26.30 5.58 -37.11
C GLU A 251 -25.52 4.30 -37.43
N THR A 252 -24.27 4.24 -36.99
CA THR A 252 -23.46 3.02 -37.06
C THR A 252 -22.66 2.88 -35.77
N ILE A 253 -22.77 1.73 -35.12
CA ILE A 253 -22.02 1.38 -33.92
C ILE A 253 -21.23 0.11 -34.21
N THR A 254 -19.94 0.15 -33.94
CA THR A 254 -19.04 -0.99 -34.05
C THR A 254 -18.57 -1.40 -32.66
N GLN A 255 -18.67 -2.69 -32.35
CA GLN A 255 -18.13 -3.27 -31.12
C GLN A 255 -17.50 -4.63 -31.40
N PHE A 256 -16.55 -5.03 -30.57
CA PHE A 256 -15.93 -6.36 -30.67
C PHE A 256 -16.72 -7.38 -29.88
N ILE A 257 -16.78 -8.60 -30.40
CA ILE A 257 -17.40 -9.77 -29.76
C ILE A 257 -16.46 -10.97 -29.85
N GLY A 258 -16.62 -11.94 -28.96
CA GLY A 258 -15.86 -13.18 -28.95
C GLY A 258 -16.74 -14.40 -28.69
N PHE A 259 -16.29 -15.56 -29.15
CA PHE A 259 -16.97 -16.84 -28.96
C PHE A 259 -16.21 -17.66 -27.92
N ARG A 260 -16.81 -17.92 -26.76
CA ARG A 260 -16.19 -18.76 -25.72
C ARG A 260 -17.27 -19.52 -24.96
N THR A 261 -16.91 -20.67 -24.38
CA THR A 261 -17.73 -21.31 -23.35
C THR A 261 -17.02 -21.18 -22.01
N ILE A 262 -17.77 -20.77 -20.99
CA ILE A 262 -17.31 -20.67 -19.61
C ILE A 262 -18.15 -21.64 -18.78
N GLU A 263 -17.49 -22.50 -18.03
CA GLU A 263 -18.09 -23.36 -17.03
C GLU A 263 -17.38 -23.11 -15.70
N MET A 264 -18.13 -22.65 -14.70
CA MET A 264 -17.66 -22.50 -13.33
C MET A 264 -18.34 -23.58 -12.51
N ASP A 265 -17.57 -24.58 -12.09
CA ASP A 265 -18.08 -25.77 -11.42
C ASP A 265 -17.50 -25.87 -9.99
N PRO A 266 -18.32 -26.14 -8.97
CA PRO A 266 -17.88 -26.14 -7.57
C PRO A 266 -16.88 -27.25 -7.23
N GLU A 267 -16.75 -28.29 -8.06
CA GLU A 267 -15.80 -29.40 -7.85
C GLU A 267 -14.60 -29.32 -8.80
N ARG A 268 -14.86 -28.98 -10.07
CA ARG A 268 -13.86 -29.03 -11.14
C ARG A 268 -13.13 -27.70 -11.32
N GLY A 269 -13.63 -26.61 -10.75
CA GLY A 269 -13.11 -25.26 -10.92
C GLY A 269 -13.56 -24.61 -12.24
N LEU A 270 -12.70 -23.79 -12.83
CA LEU A 270 -12.99 -23.09 -14.09
C LEU A 270 -12.60 -23.93 -15.31
N LEU A 271 -13.52 -24.05 -16.27
CA LEU A 271 -13.23 -24.54 -17.62
C LEU A 271 -13.55 -23.48 -18.67
N VAL A 272 -12.58 -23.25 -19.54
CA VAL A 272 -12.68 -22.32 -20.68
C VAL A 272 -12.56 -23.14 -21.96
N ASN A 273 -13.58 -23.09 -22.80
CA ASN A 273 -13.63 -23.89 -24.04
C ASN A 273 -13.44 -25.40 -23.81
N GLY A 274 -13.86 -25.90 -22.63
CA GLY A 274 -13.72 -27.30 -22.21
C GLY A 274 -12.36 -27.67 -21.60
N VAL A 275 -11.43 -26.71 -21.46
CA VAL A 275 -10.10 -26.90 -20.86
C VAL A 275 -10.06 -26.29 -19.48
N LYS A 276 -9.58 -27.04 -18.48
CA LYS A 276 -9.41 -26.53 -17.11
C LYS A 276 -8.35 -25.43 -17.08
N LEU A 277 -8.65 -24.34 -16.40
CA LEU A 277 -7.78 -23.17 -16.26
C LEU A 277 -7.90 -22.63 -14.84
N LYS A 278 -6.79 -22.27 -14.20
CA LYS A 278 -6.81 -21.46 -12.97
C LYS A 278 -6.68 -19.98 -13.33
N LEU A 279 -7.41 -19.14 -12.62
CA LEU A 279 -7.24 -17.69 -12.64
C LEU A 279 -5.93 -17.36 -11.92
N ASN A 280 -4.92 -17.02 -12.71
CA ASN A 280 -3.67 -16.43 -12.25
C ASN A 280 -3.88 -14.92 -12.33
N GLY A 281 -4.63 -14.39 -11.37
CA GLY A 281 -5.15 -13.04 -11.39
C GLY A 281 -4.36 -12.06 -10.54
N VAL A 282 -4.53 -10.77 -10.84
CA VAL A 282 -4.07 -9.67 -9.97
C VAL A 282 -5.19 -8.64 -9.78
N CYS A 283 -5.24 -8.02 -8.60
CA CYS A 283 -6.02 -6.82 -8.35
C CYS A 283 -5.26 -5.60 -8.87
N GLU A 284 -5.96 -4.71 -9.57
CA GLU A 284 -5.39 -3.49 -10.14
C GLU A 284 -6.24 -2.26 -9.77
N HIS A 285 -5.58 -1.27 -9.15
CA HIS A 285 -6.11 0.09 -9.04
C HIS A 285 -5.94 0.86 -10.36
N HIS A 286 -6.66 1.98 -10.50
CA HIS A 286 -6.83 2.69 -11.77
C HIS A 286 -5.74 3.72 -12.10
N ASP A 287 -4.95 4.18 -11.13
CA ASP A 287 -3.88 5.15 -11.39
C ASP A 287 -2.78 4.53 -12.26
N LEU A 288 -2.08 5.37 -13.02
CA LEU A 288 -1.01 4.98 -13.95
C LEU A 288 0.33 5.58 -13.49
N GLY A 289 0.61 5.53 -12.18
CA GLY A 289 1.86 6.02 -11.59
C GLY A 289 2.04 7.52 -11.81
N ALA A 290 3.11 7.91 -12.50
CA ALA A 290 3.43 9.32 -12.79
C ALA A 290 2.35 10.10 -13.57
N LEU A 291 1.44 9.39 -14.25
CA LEU A 291 0.31 9.99 -14.96
C LEU A 291 -0.89 10.27 -14.03
N GLY A 292 -0.89 9.72 -12.81
CA GLY A 292 -2.00 9.80 -11.88
C GLY A 292 -3.21 9.05 -12.40
N ALA A 293 -4.41 9.56 -12.14
CA ALA A 293 -5.65 8.95 -12.61
C ALA A 293 -5.91 9.21 -14.11
N ALA A 294 -5.22 10.15 -14.77
CA ALA A 294 -5.46 10.48 -16.17
C ALA A 294 -5.24 9.25 -17.07
N PHE A 295 -6.34 8.64 -17.53
CA PHE A 295 -6.28 7.36 -18.20
C PHE A 295 -5.58 7.45 -19.55
N ASN A 296 -4.64 6.54 -19.80
CA ASN A 296 -3.93 6.45 -21.07
C ASN A 296 -3.85 4.99 -21.55
N LYS A 297 -4.35 4.75 -22.78
CA LYS A 297 -4.41 3.40 -23.36
C LYS A 297 -3.03 2.78 -23.60
N SER A 298 -2.03 3.56 -24.01
CA SER A 298 -0.66 3.06 -24.21
C SER A 298 0.00 2.65 -22.89
N ALA A 299 -0.19 3.41 -21.82
CA ALA A 299 0.28 3.04 -20.48
C ALA A 299 -0.40 1.78 -19.94
N MET A 300 -1.73 1.66 -20.08
CA MET A 300 -2.45 0.46 -19.64
C MET A 300 -2.07 -0.78 -20.47
N ARG A 301 -1.89 -0.63 -21.79
CA ARG A 301 -1.38 -1.70 -22.66
C ARG A 301 0.00 -2.20 -22.20
N ARG A 302 0.90 -1.28 -21.83
CA ARG A 302 2.21 -1.64 -21.26
C ARG A 302 2.05 -2.45 -19.98
N ARG A 303 1.17 -2.02 -19.05
CA ARG A 303 0.93 -2.76 -17.80
C ARG A 303 0.43 -4.18 -18.06
N ILE A 304 -0.57 -4.32 -18.92
CA ILE A 304 -1.10 -5.63 -19.31
C ILE A 304 -0.02 -6.51 -19.93
N ALA A 305 0.83 -5.97 -20.81
CA ALA A 305 1.93 -6.73 -21.41
C ALA A 305 2.89 -7.29 -20.35
N ILE A 306 3.28 -6.47 -19.37
CA ILE A 306 4.17 -6.89 -18.27
C ILE A 306 3.50 -7.97 -17.39
N LEU A 307 2.19 -7.87 -17.14
CA LEU A 307 1.43 -8.87 -16.40
C LEU A 307 1.32 -10.20 -17.16
N LYS A 308 1.03 -10.15 -18.48
CA LYS A 308 1.03 -11.37 -19.31
C LYS A 308 2.42 -12.01 -19.38
N GLU A 309 3.48 -11.21 -19.36
CA GLU A 309 4.84 -11.74 -19.22
C GLU A 309 5.02 -12.49 -17.88
N MET A 310 4.34 -12.08 -16.80
CA MET A 310 4.34 -12.77 -15.50
C MET A 310 3.54 -14.08 -15.52
N GLY A 311 2.71 -14.31 -16.54
CA GLY A 311 1.76 -15.45 -16.58
C GLY A 311 0.35 -15.10 -16.08
N VAL A 312 0.04 -13.81 -15.90
CA VAL A 312 -1.31 -13.36 -15.54
C VAL A 312 -2.28 -13.61 -16.69
N ASN A 313 -3.46 -14.13 -16.36
CA ASN A 313 -4.55 -14.37 -17.30
C ASN A 313 -5.88 -13.70 -16.90
N ALA A 314 -5.93 -13.00 -15.76
CA ALA A 314 -7.11 -12.31 -15.27
C ALA A 314 -6.78 -11.05 -14.46
N LEU A 315 -7.67 -10.04 -14.48
CA LEU A 315 -7.60 -8.86 -13.61
C LEU A 315 -8.89 -8.71 -12.81
N ARG A 316 -8.76 -8.23 -11.57
CA ARG A 316 -9.87 -7.72 -10.77
C ARG A 316 -9.73 -6.20 -10.67
N THR A 317 -10.79 -5.47 -11.04
CA THR A 317 -10.76 -3.98 -11.11
C THR A 317 -11.01 -3.38 -9.73
N ALA A 318 -10.06 -3.60 -8.82
CA ALA A 318 -10.17 -3.24 -7.41
C ALA A 318 -10.21 -1.70 -7.20
N HIS A 319 -11.23 -1.11 -6.59
CA HIS A 319 -12.57 -1.66 -6.28
C HIS A 319 -13.63 -0.77 -6.91
N ASN A 320 -13.54 -0.62 -8.24
CA ASN A 320 -14.37 0.31 -8.98
C ASN A 320 -14.53 -0.06 -10.47
N MET A 321 -15.52 0.58 -11.09
CA MET A 321 -15.88 0.35 -12.48
C MET A 321 -14.72 0.79 -13.39
N PRO A 322 -14.20 -0.08 -14.27
CA PRO A 322 -13.00 0.19 -15.05
C PRO A 322 -13.22 1.28 -16.09
N ALA A 323 -12.13 1.79 -16.66
CA ALA A 323 -12.22 2.60 -17.87
C ALA A 323 -12.70 1.72 -19.05
N PRO A 324 -13.52 2.24 -19.97
CA PRO A 324 -13.97 1.47 -21.14
C PRO A 324 -12.79 0.86 -21.92
N GLU A 325 -11.71 1.62 -22.09
CA GLU A 325 -10.55 1.18 -22.84
C GLU A 325 -9.75 0.07 -22.14
N LEU A 326 -9.89 -0.12 -20.81
CA LEU A 326 -9.31 -1.29 -20.13
C LEU A 326 -10.05 -2.57 -20.55
N MET A 327 -11.37 -2.51 -20.71
CA MET A 327 -12.16 -3.66 -21.17
C MET A 327 -11.80 -4.00 -22.63
N ASP A 328 -11.65 -3.00 -23.49
CA ASP A 328 -11.17 -3.18 -24.87
C ASP A 328 -9.79 -3.86 -24.91
N LEU A 329 -8.86 -3.40 -24.06
CA LEU A 329 -7.52 -3.98 -23.98
C LEU A 329 -7.55 -5.42 -23.43
N ALA A 330 -8.43 -5.72 -22.47
CA ALA A 330 -8.57 -7.07 -21.94
C ALA A 330 -9.10 -8.05 -23.00
N ASP A 331 -10.06 -7.61 -23.82
CA ASP A 331 -10.56 -8.38 -24.96
C ASP A 331 -9.45 -8.65 -25.98
N GLU A 332 -8.71 -7.60 -26.36
CA GLU A 332 -7.68 -7.63 -27.40
C GLU A 332 -6.46 -8.43 -26.98
N MET A 333 -6.01 -8.25 -25.73
CA MET A 333 -4.78 -8.85 -25.23
C MET A 333 -5.02 -10.20 -24.55
N GLY A 334 -6.27 -10.61 -24.36
CA GLY A 334 -6.63 -11.88 -23.75
C GLY A 334 -6.38 -11.91 -22.25
N LEU A 335 -7.27 -11.26 -21.50
CA LEU A 335 -7.38 -11.33 -20.05
C LEU A 335 -8.84 -11.51 -19.65
N PHE A 336 -9.11 -12.30 -18.61
CA PHE A 336 -10.42 -12.27 -17.96
C PHE A 336 -10.55 -11.06 -17.04
N ILE A 337 -11.78 -10.54 -16.88
CA ILE A 337 -12.07 -9.42 -15.98
C ILE A 337 -13.10 -9.84 -14.93
N VAL A 338 -12.74 -9.70 -13.66
CA VAL A 338 -13.67 -9.53 -12.54
C VAL A 338 -13.90 -8.04 -12.40
N SER A 339 -14.97 -7.54 -13.01
CA SER A 339 -15.30 -6.13 -12.93
C SER A 339 -16.01 -5.87 -11.60
N GLU A 340 -15.65 -4.80 -10.90
CA GLU A 340 -16.15 -4.53 -9.55
C GLU A 340 -16.83 -3.17 -9.44
N ALA A 341 -17.96 -3.11 -8.73
CA ALA A 341 -18.75 -1.90 -8.63
C ALA A 341 -18.40 -1.03 -7.41
N PHE A 342 -18.26 -1.62 -6.22
CA PHE A 342 -18.30 -0.85 -4.97
C PHE A 342 -17.29 -1.31 -3.92
N ASP A 343 -16.69 -0.34 -3.22
CA ASP A 343 -15.89 -0.56 -2.01
C ASP A 343 -16.69 -0.33 -0.72
N MET A 344 -17.89 0.23 -0.81
CA MET A 344 -18.80 0.47 0.30
C MET A 344 -20.26 0.45 -0.18
N TRP A 345 -21.19 0.05 0.70
CA TRP A 345 -22.63 0.13 0.46
C TRP A 345 -23.25 1.25 1.30
N GLU A 346 -24.14 0.94 2.25
CA GLU A 346 -24.75 1.96 3.12
C GLU A 346 -23.83 2.39 4.27
N ARG A 347 -22.93 1.51 4.72
CA ARG A 347 -21.93 1.82 5.76
C ARG A 347 -20.65 2.32 5.10
N SER A 348 -20.19 3.50 5.53
CA SER A 348 -18.96 4.09 5.01
C SER A 348 -17.70 3.40 5.51
N LYS A 349 -16.65 3.43 4.69
CA LYS A 349 -15.27 3.13 5.09
C LYS A 349 -14.51 4.42 5.42
N THR A 350 -14.87 5.53 4.80
CA THR A 350 -14.34 6.88 5.08
C THR A 350 -15.46 7.94 5.10
N PRO A 351 -15.32 9.03 5.86
CA PRO A 351 -16.33 10.09 5.98
C PRO A 351 -17.00 10.61 4.71
N TYR A 352 -16.29 10.73 3.58
CA TYR A 352 -16.79 11.35 2.35
C TYR A 352 -16.82 10.41 1.13
N ASP A 353 -16.75 9.09 1.35
CA ASP A 353 -16.86 8.09 0.29
C ASP A 353 -18.27 8.01 -0.34
N TYR A 354 -18.48 7.00 -1.18
CA TYR A 354 -19.72 6.82 -1.93
C TYR A 354 -20.93 6.41 -1.05
N ALA A 355 -20.73 5.96 0.19
CA ALA A 355 -21.85 5.49 1.03
C ALA A 355 -22.93 6.55 1.25
N ARG A 356 -22.54 7.83 1.26
CA ARG A 356 -23.48 8.98 1.36
C ARG A 356 -24.40 9.16 0.15
N PHE A 357 -24.09 8.53 -0.98
CA PHE A 357 -24.89 8.57 -2.22
C PHE A 357 -25.51 7.21 -2.57
N PHE A 358 -24.99 6.12 -2.02
CA PHE A 358 -25.33 4.74 -2.40
C PHE A 358 -26.84 4.48 -2.50
N LYS A 359 -27.61 4.87 -1.48
CA LYS A 359 -29.07 4.63 -1.42
C LYS A 359 -29.84 5.20 -2.61
N GLU A 360 -29.41 6.35 -3.13
CA GLU A 360 -30.10 7.07 -4.20
C GLU A 360 -29.51 6.75 -5.58
N TRP A 361 -28.23 6.37 -5.63
CA TRP A 361 -27.47 6.29 -6.88
C TRP A 361 -27.09 4.88 -7.31
N ALA A 362 -27.08 3.88 -6.42
CA ALA A 362 -26.60 2.53 -6.74
C ALA A 362 -27.29 1.92 -7.98
N TYR A 363 -28.61 2.08 -8.14
CA TYR A 363 -29.32 1.59 -9.32
C TYR A 363 -28.83 2.24 -10.63
N ARG A 364 -28.58 3.56 -10.61
CA ARG A 364 -28.10 4.31 -11.80
C ARG A 364 -26.68 3.89 -12.17
N ASP A 365 -25.83 3.71 -11.16
CA ASP A 365 -24.45 3.30 -11.33
C ASP A 365 -24.34 1.85 -11.81
N VAL A 366 -25.10 0.91 -11.24
CA VAL A 366 -25.16 -0.48 -11.72
C VAL A 366 -25.73 -0.54 -13.13
N ARG A 367 -26.77 0.24 -13.45
CA ARG A 367 -27.29 0.34 -14.82
C ARG A 367 -26.23 0.80 -15.81
N SER A 368 -25.52 1.88 -15.50
CA SER A 368 -24.46 2.42 -16.37
C SER A 368 -23.38 1.36 -16.61
N TRP A 369 -22.86 0.80 -15.52
CA TRP A 369 -21.78 -0.18 -15.54
C TRP A 369 -22.11 -1.44 -16.34
N VAL A 370 -23.23 -2.09 -16.04
CA VAL A 370 -23.57 -3.38 -16.65
C VAL A 370 -23.92 -3.19 -18.13
N LEU A 371 -24.69 -2.15 -18.49
CA LEU A 371 -25.04 -1.91 -19.89
C LEU A 371 -23.81 -1.65 -20.75
N ARG A 372 -22.84 -0.88 -20.22
CA ARG A 372 -21.59 -0.56 -20.91
C ARG A 372 -20.73 -1.80 -21.15
N ASP A 373 -20.56 -2.65 -20.14
CA ASP A 373 -19.51 -3.68 -20.15
C ASP A 373 -20.01 -5.11 -20.53
N ARG A 374 -21.33 -5.38 -20.51
CA ARG A 374 -21.91 -6.74 -20.68
C ARG A 374 -21.59 -7.48 -21.98
N ASN A 375 -21.03 -6.82 -22.99
CA ASN A 375 -20.70 -7.43 -24.29
C ASN A 375 -19.26 -7.94 -24.39
N HIS A 376 -18.38 -7.56 -23.46
CA HIS A 376 -16.95 -7.86 -23.55
C HIS A 376 -16.67 -9.35 -23.41
N PRO A 377 -15.93 -9.99 -24.34
CA PRO A 377 -15.52 -11.37 -24.18
C PRO A 377 -14.56 -11.62 -23.02
N SER A 378 -13.86 -10.60 -22.52
CA SER A 378 -13.02 -10.69 -21.33
C SER A 378 -13.82 -10.78 -20.03
N LEU A 379 -15.04 -10.23 -19.98
CA LEU A 379 -15.83 -10.15 -18.77
C LEU A 379 -16.17 -11.56 -18.23
N LEU A 380 -15.80 -11.83 -16.98
CA LEU A 380 -16.01 -13.13 -16.33
C LEU A 380 -17.01 -13.03 -15.18
N MET A 381 -16.89 -11.98 -14.36
CA MET A 381 -17.70 -11.79 -13.16
C MET A 381 -18.05 -10.32 -12.91
N TRP A 382 -19.20 -10.12 -12.30
CA TRP A 382 -19.67 -8.85 -11.74
C TRP A 382 -19.53 -8.88 -10.21
N SER A 383 -18.49 -8.26 -9.66
CA SER A 383 -18.33 -8.10 -8.21
C SER A 383 -19.15 -6.92 -7.72
N ILE A 384 -20.16 -7.17 -6.87
CA ILE A 384 -21.04 -6.13 -6.33
C ILE A 384 -20.48 -5.45 -5.07
N GLY A 385 -19.34 -5.91 -4.56
CA GLY A 385 -18.75 -5.35 -3.35
C GLY A 385 -17.44 -5.99 -2.91
N ASN A 386 -16.54 -5.17 -2.36
CA ASN A 386 -15.31 -5.59 -1.70
C ASN A 386 -15.31 -5.26 -0.20
N GLU A 387 -15.07 -6.27 0.65
CA GLU A 387 -14.92 -6.13 2.11
C GLU A 387 -16.00 -5.25 2.75
N ILE A 388 -17.25 -5.51 2.37
CA ILE A 388 -18.36 -4.63 2.71
C ILE A 388 -18.79 -4.84 4.17
N TYR A 389 -18.77 -3.78 4.97
CA TYR A 389 -19.17 -3.85 6.37
C TYR A 389 -20.61 -4.34 6.57
N ASP A 390 -21.54 -3.95 5.69
CA ASP A 390 -22.93 -4.38 5.76
C ASP A 390 -23.09 -5.91 5.73
N THR A 391 -22.22 -6.63 4.99
CA THR A 391 -22.36 -8.09 4.78
C THR A 391 -22.16 -8.92 6.06
N HIS A 392 -21.37 -8.42 7.02
CA HIS A 392 -21.13 -9.12 8.28
C HIS A 392 -21.92 -8.53 9.46
N ALA A 393 -22.48 -7.33 9.31
CA ALA A 393 -23.16 -6.64 10.38
C ALA A 393 -24.49 -7.30 10.77
N ASP A 394 -25.44 -7.41 9.84
CA ASP A 394 -26.81 -7.86 10.12
C ASP A 394 -27.57 -8.27 8.84
N GLU A 395 -28.86 -8.61 8.96
CA GLU A 395 -29.72 -9.07 7.86
C GLU A 395 -29.86 -8.05 6.72
N ARG A 396 -29.68 -6.74 6.98
CA ARG A 396 -29.73 -5.70 5.95
C ARG A 396 -28.66 -5.94 4.87
N GLY A 397 -27.50 -6.48 5.24
CA GLY A 397 -26.46 -6.86 4.29
C GLY A 397 -26.93 -7.87 3.26
N GLN A 398 -27.75 -8.85 3.67
CA GLN A 398 -28.33 -9.85 2.76
C GLN A 398 -29.37 -9.24 1.82
N GLU A 399 -30.19 -8.30 2.32
CA GLU A 399 -31.16 -7.57 1.49
C GLU A 399 -30.47 -6.74 0.40
N ILE A 400 -29.41 -6.02 0.75
CA ILE A 400 -28.63 -5.22 -0.21
C ILE A 400 -27.93 -6.14 -1.21
N THR A 401 -27.40 -7.28 -0.75
CA THR A 401 -26.79 -8.30 -1.63
C THR A 401 -27.78 -8.77 -2.71
N ARG A 402 -29.02 -9.14 -2.33
CA ARG A 402 -30.08 -9.53 -3.28
C ARG A 402 -30.44 -8.38 -4.22
N MET A 403 -30.62 -7.18 -3.66
CA MET A 403 -30.96 -5.99 -4.44
C MET A 403 -29.92 -5.69 -5.54
N LEU A 404 -28.64 -5.73 -5.21
CA LEU A 404 -27.57 -5.48 -6.19
C LEU A 404 -27.46 -6.61 -7.22
N MET A 405 -27.60 -7.87 -6.80
CA MET A 405 -27.67 -9.00 -7.72
C MET A 405 -28.84 -8.86 -8.69
N ASP A 406 -30.03 -8.49 -8.21
CA ASP A 406 -31.22 -8.23 -9.03
C ASP A 406 -30.99 -7.08 -10.01
N TYR A 407 -30.29 -6.01 -9.58
CA TYR A 407 -29.94 -4.91 -10.48
C TYR A 407 -29.01 -5.35 -11.60
N VAL A 408 -27.99 -6.17 -11.30
CA VAL A 408 -27.10 -6.70 -12.33
C VAL A 408 -27.87 -7.59 -13.30
N LEU A 409 -28.67 -8.53 -12.80
CA LEU A 409 -29.46 -9.45 -13.62
C LEU A 409 -30.55 -8.75 -14.44
N ALA A 410 -31.03 -7.59 -14.00
CA ALA A 410 -31.95 -6.76 -14.80
C ALA A 410 -31.29 -6.21 -16.07
N PHE A 411 -29.96 -6.01 -16.07
CA PHE A 411 -29.22 -5.42 -17.18
C PHE A 411 -28.31 -6.41 -17.94
N ASP A 412 -28.00 -7.56 -17.33
CA ASP A 412 -27.36 -8.73 -17.96
C ASP A 412 -28.25 -10.00 -17.85
N PRO A 413 -29.50 -9.99 -18.36
CA PRO A 413 -30.44 -11.10 -18.18
C PRO A 413 -30.11 -12.37 -18.97
N LYS A 414 -29.14 -12.31 -19.89
CA LYS A 414 -28.57 -13.48 -20.56
C LYS A 414 -27.33 -14.00 -19.82
N GLU A 415 -26.97 -13.43 -18.67
CA GLU A 415 -25.89 -13.91 -17.80
C GLU A 415 -24.57 -14.09 -18.58
N ASN A 416 -24.15 -13.05 -19.30
CA ASN A 416 -22.84 -13.07 -19.95
C ASN A 416 -21.70 -13.13 -18.93
N ALA A 417 -21.95 -12.70 -17.70
CA ALA A 417 -21.09 -12.94 -16.54
C ALA A 417 -21.89 -13.24 -15.26
N ARG A 418 -21.23 -13.82 -14.26
CA ARG A 418 -21.83 -14.23 -12.98
C ARG A 418 -21.59 -13.18 -11.89
N VAL A 419 -22.57 -13.00 -11.01
CA VAL A 419 -22.47 -12.07 -9.87
C VAL A 419 -21.65 -12.69 -8.75
N THR A 420 -20.76 -11.92 -8.12
CA THR A 420 -19.89 -12.34 -7.01
C THR A 420 -19.71 -11.23 -5.97
N ILE A 421 -19.07 -11.57 -4.85
CA ILE A 421 -18.58 -10.65 -3.81
C ILE A 421 -17.14 -11.02 -3.44
N GLY A 422 -16.34 -10.05 -3.01
CA GLY A 422 -15.04 -10.30 -2.37
C GLY A 422 -15.10 -9.96 -0.89
N SER A 423 -14.85 -10.92 0.01
CA SER A 423 -15.05 -10.72 1.44
C SER A 423 -13.91 -11.27 2.30
N ASN A 424 -13.38 -10.40 3.17
CA ASN A 424 -12.53 -10.77 4.31
C ASN A 424 -13.35 -11.22 5.53
N TYR A 425 -14.68 -11.16 5.44
CA TYR A 425 -15.61 -11.57 6.49
C TYR A 425 -16.17 -12.99 6.31
N MET A 426 -15.63 -13.78 5.39
CA MET A 426 -16.04 -15.19 5.20
C MET A 426 -16.00 -16.08 6.48
N PRO A 427 -15.18 -15.80 7.51
CA PRO A 427 -15.28 -16.53 8.78
C PRO A 427 -16.62 -16.37 9.53
N TRP A 428 -17.42 -15.35 9.22
CA TRP A 428 -18.64 -15.01 9.94
C TRP A 428 -19.91 -15.46 9.20
N GLU A 429 -20.88 -15.97 9.96
CA GLU A 429 -22.13 -16.55 9.44
C GLU A 429 -22.94 -15.59 8.53
N ASN A 430 -23.03 -14.30 8.87
CA ASN A 430 -23.78 -13.34 8.05
C ASN A 430 -23.15 -13.10 6.68
N ALA A 431 -21.82 -13.07 6.60
CA ALA A 431 -21.13 -12.94 5.32
C ALA A 431 -21.29 -14.22 4.49
N GLN A 432 -21.27 -15.40 5.13
CA GLN A 432 -21.57 -16.68 4.50
C GLN A 432 -23.00 -16.71 3.92
N LYS A 433 -24.00 -16.16 4.62
CA LYS A 433 -25.36 -16.00 4.07
C LYS A 433 -25.40 -15.08 2.85
N CYS A 434 -24.56 -14.05 2.79
CA CYS A 434 -24.43 -13.21 1.60
C CYS A 434 -23.77 -13.96 0.44
N ALA A 435 -22.72 -14.75 0.72
CA ALA A 435 -22.08 -15.62 -0.26
C ALA A 435 -23.07 -16.68 -0.80
N ASP A 436 -23.94 -17.21 0.06
CA ASP A 436 -24.98 -18.17 -0.32
C ASP A 436 -26.03 -17.60 -1.29
N ILE A 437 -26.26 -16.28 -1.27
CA ILE A 437 -27.15 -15.61 -2.23
C ILE A 437 -26.55 -15.60 -3.63
N VAL A 438 -25.25 -15.26 -3.75
CA VAL A 438 -24.58 -15.15 -5.06
C VAL A 438 -24.01 -16.48 -5.57
N LYS A 439 -23.78 -17.44 -4.67
CA LYS A 439 -23.16 -18.77 -4.88
C LYS A 439 -21.71 -18.76 -5.39
N LEU A 440 -21.24 -17.66 -5.97
CA LEU A 440 -19.86 -17.44 -6.38
C LEU A 440 -19.14 -16.62 -5.29
N ALA A 441 -18.49 -17.33 -4.37
CA ALA A 441 -17.93 -16.80 -3.14
C ALA A 441 -16.44 -16.42 -3.32
N GLY A 442 -16.15 -15.12 -3.32
CA GLY A 442 -14.79 -14.57 -3.33
C GLY A 442 -14.26 -14.36 -1.91
N TYR A 443 -13.08 -14.91 -1.65
CA TYR A 443 -12.41 -14.83 -0.36
C TYR A 443 -11.23 -13.86 -0.41
N ASN A 444 -11.20 -12.92 0.52
CA ASN A 444 -10.00 -12.10 0.77
C ASN A 444 -9.23 -12.70 1.95
N TYR A 445 -7.97 -13.11 1.72
CA TYR A 445 -7.01 -13.55 2.74
C TYR A 445 -7.51 -14.67 3.67
N ALA A 446 -8.34 -15.57 3.12
CA ALA A 446 -9.11 -16.56 3.87
C ALA A 446 -8.99 -17.97 3.26
N GLU A 447 -7.88 -18.27 2.60
CA GLU A 447 -7.54 -19.55 1.95
C GLU A 447 -7.68 -20.72 2.91
N LYS A 448 -7.38 -20.51 4.20
CA LYS A 448 -7.51 -21.51 5.28
C LYS A 448 -8.94 -22.04 5.47
N TYR A 449 -9.97 -21.36 4.95
CA TYR A 449 -11.36 -21.78 5.05
C TYR A 449 -11.89 -22.49 3.81
N TYR A 450 -11.13 -22.57 2.71
CA TYR A 450 -11.60 -23.13 1.44
C TYR A 450 -12.14 -24.55 1.59
N GLY A 451 -11.34 -25.46 2.14
CA GLY A 451 -11.76 -26.86 2.31
C GLY A 451 -12.99 -26.99 3.20
N LYS A 452 -13.00 -26.31 4.35
CA LYS A 452 -14.13 -26.36 5.29
C LYS A 452 -15.44 -25.86 4.64
N HIS A 453 -15.42 -24.69 4.00
CA HIS A 453 -16.64 -24.13 3.42
C HIS A 453 -17.05 -24.86 2.13
N HIS A 454 -16.12 -25.47 1.39
CA HIS A 454 -16.45 -26.35 0.26
C HIS A 454 -17.23 -27.60 0.75
N GLU A 455 -16.83 -28.19 1.87
CA GLU A 455 -17.55 -29.31 2.49
C GLU A 455 -18.94 -28.90 3.03
N GLU A 456 -19.02 -27.73 3.68
CA GLU A 456 -20.28 -27.20 4.25
C GLU A 456 -21.25 -26.68 3.18
N HIS A 457 -20.72 -26.18 2.07
CA HIS A 457 -21.46 -25.56 0.96
C HIS A 457 -20.98 -26.10 -0.40
N PRO A 458 -21.31 -27.37 -0.74
CA PRO A 458 -20.80 -28.03 -1.95
C PRO A 458 -21.34 -27.44 -3.26
N ASP A 459 -22.32 -26.52 -3.19
CA ASP A 459 -22.84 -25.77 -4.33
C ASP A 459 -22.15 -24.42 -4.54
N TRP A 460 -21.24 -24.03 -3.64
CA TRP A 460 -20.48 -22.79 -3.77
C TRP A 460 -19.32 -22.93 -4.74
N ILE A 461 -19.17 -21.93 -5.59
CA ILE A 461 -18.00 -21.77 -6.45
C ILE A 461 -17.04 -20.84 -5.71
N ILE A 462 -15.85 -21.36 -5.37
CA ILE A 462 -14.87 -20.68 -4.51
C ILE A 462 -13.70 -20.14 -5.34
N TYR A 463 -13.21 -18.95 -4.99
CA TYR A 463 -11.96 -18.42 -5.49
C TYR A 463 -11.37 -17.37 -4.52
N GLY A 464 -10.08 -17.09 -4.66
CA GLY A 464 -9.42 -16.00 -3.94
C GLY A 464 -9.65 -14.66 -4.63
N SER A 465 -10.60 -13.86 -4.16
CA SER A 465 -10.84 -12.51 -4.69
C SER A 465 -9.73 -11.52 -4.31
N GLU A 466 -8.97 -11.80 -3.24
CA GLU A 466 -7.80 -11.01 -2.84
C GLU A 466 -6.85 -11.87 -1.99
N THR A 467 -5.59 -11.95 -2.40
CA THR A 467 -4.59 -12.87 -1.82
C THR A 467 -3.21 -12.20 -1.71
N ALA A 468 -2.22 -12.87 -1.13
CA ALA A 468 -0.87 -12.36 -0.89
C ALA A 468 -0.75 -11.20 0.11
N SER A 469 -0.88 -9.94 -0.32
CA SER A 469 -0.61 -8.74 0.51
C SER A 469 0.73 -8.81 1.27
N VAL A 470 1.76 -9.35 0.59
CA VAL A 470 3.16 -9.32 1.01
C VAL A 470 3.77 -8.02 0.51
N VAL A 471 4.38 -7.24 1.40
CA VAL A 471 4.90 -5.90 1.07
C VAL A 471 6.40 -5.97 0.73
N GLN A 472 6.85 -5.13 -0.18
CA GLN A 472 8.22 -5.16 -0.70
C GLN A 472 8.57 -3.88 -1.46
N SER A 473 9.85 -3.51 -1.44
CA SER A 473 10.43 -2.40 -2.21
C SER A 473 11.48 -2.92 -3.18
N ARG A 474 11.50 -2.39 -4.41
CA ARG A 474 12.43 -2.84 -5.44
C ARG A 474 13.89 -2.66 -5.02
N GLY A 475 14.66 -3.76 -5.03
CA GLY A 475 16.10 -3.74 -4.75
C GLY A 475 16.48 -3.44 -3.30
N ILE A 476 15.53 -3.53 -2.36
CA ILE A 476 15.79 -3.40 -0.92
C ILE A 476 15.77 -4.78 -0.28
N TYR A 477 16.77 -5.09 0.54
CA TYR A 477 16.95 -6.39 1.15
C TYR A 477 17.28 -6.23 2.63
N HIS A 478 16.38 -6.66 3.51
CA HIS A 478 16.60 -6.65 4.97
C HIS A 478 16.95 -8.05 5.44
N PHE A 479 18.21 -8.23 5.84
CA PHE A 479 18.77 -9.51 6.29
C PHE A 479 18.61 -9.68 7.81
N PRO A 480 18.40 -10.92 8.29
CA PRO A 480 18.41 -12.17 7.53
C PRO A 480 17.01 -12.62 7.07
N PHE A 481 16.94 -13.46 6.02
CA PHE A 481 15.68 -13.94 5.43
C PHE A 481 14.77 -14.67 6.43
N GLU A 482 15.33 -15.41 7.40
CA GLU A 482 14.54 -16.19 8.36
C GLU A 482 13.76 -15.33 9.36
N LYS A 483 14.08 -14.04 9.45
CA LYS A 483 13.42 -13.10 10.35
C LYS A 483 12.38 -12.33 9.59
N SER A 484 11.17 -12.28 10.14
CA SER A 484 10.12 -11.47 9.56
C SER A 484 10.31 -10.02 9.96
N ILE A 485 10.49 -9.15 8.97
CA ILE A 485 10.76 -7.72 9.14
C ILE A 485 9.70 -6.98 8.37
N LEU A 486 8.60 -6.60 9.04
CA LEU A 486 7.51 -5.87 8.39
C LEU A 486 7.89 -4.41 8.12
N ALA A 487 8.59 -3.77 9.06
CA ALA A 487 9.00 -2.37 8.95
C ALA A 487 10.40 -2.15 9.53
N ASP A 488 11.22 -1.37 8.83
CA ASP A 488 12.54 -0.91 9.24
C ASP A 488 12.73 0.63 9.14
N ASP A 489 13.89 1.14 9.57
CA ASP A 489 14.21 2.58 9.73
C ASP A 489 14.27 3.36 8.40
N ASP A 490 14.48 2.67 7.27
CA ASP A 490 14.53 3.28 5.92
C ASP A 490 13.14 3.52 5.31
N GLU A 491 12.08 3.14 6.03
CA GLU A 491 10.69 3.16 5.57
C GLU A 491 10.46 2.32 4.30
N GLN A 492 11.26 1.27 4.08
CA GLN A 492 11.12 0.35 2.95
C GLN A 492 10.71 -1.05 3.41
N CYS A 493 10.30 -1.90 2.47
CA CYS A 493 9.99 -3.31 2.72
C CYS A 493 10.96 -4.22 1.96
N SER A 494 11.30 -5.38 2.52
CA SER A 494 12.31 -6.27 1.96
C SER A 494 11.78 -7.10 0.78
N ALA A 495 12.50 -7.06 -0.35
CA ALA A 495 12.27 -7.91 -1.51
C ALA A 495 12.76 -9.37 -1.33
N LEU A 496 13.40 -9.70 -0.20
CA LEU A 496 13.68 -11.11 0.13
C LEU A 496 12.41 -11.93 0.36
N GLY A 497 11.27 -11.27 0.59
CA GLY A 497 9.97 -11.91 0.83
C GLY A 497 9.69 -12.20 2.31
N ASN A 498 10.38 -11.51 3.23
CA ASN A 498 10.22 -11.63 4.68
C ASN A 498 9.40 -10.49 5.34
N SER A 499 8.79 -9.61 4.54
CA SER A 499 7.91 -8.54 5.01
C SER A 499 6.43 -8.89 4.80
N SER A 500 5.88 -9.77 5.64
CA SER A 500 4.48 -10.22 5.57
C SER A 500 3.58 -9.40 6.50
N THR A 501 2.42 -8.96 5.99
CA THR A 501 1.38 -8.31 6.79
C THR A 501 0.68 -9.30 7.73
N SER A 502 -0.04 -8.80 8.74
CA SER A 502 -0.69 -9.66 9.75
C SER A 502 -1.99 -10.33 9.27
N TRP A 503 -2.43 -10.05 8.04
CA TRP A 503 -3.60 -10.67 7.41
C TRP A 503 -3.26 -11.40 6.12
N GLY A 504 -2.20 -10.98 5.41
CA GLY A 504 -1.79 -11.58 4.15
C GLY A 504 -1.15 -12.96 4.30
N ALA A 505 -0.65 -13.47 3.17
CA ALA A 505 0.11 -14.70 3.10
C ALA A 505 1.46 -14.58 3.83
N LYS A 506 1.95 -15.71 4.35
CA LYS A 506 3.26 -15.78 5.01
C LYS A 506 4.43 -15.50 4.07
N SER A 507 4.27 -15.83 2.79
CA SER A 507 5.23 -15.57 1.72
C SER A 507 4.55 -15.73 0.35
N ALA A 508 5.20 -15.27 -0.72
CA ALA A 508 4.72 -15.50 -2.09
C ALA A 508 4.59 -17.01 -2.40
N GLU A 509 5.53 -17.83 -1.94
CA GLU A 509 5.46 -19.29 -2.11
C GLU A 509 4.26 -19.88 -1.37
N ALA A 510 4.02 -19.50 -0.11
CA ALA A 510 2.86 -19.97 0.63
C ALA A 510 1.53 -19.61 -0.07
N CYS A 511 1.45 -18.42 -0.67
CA CYS A 511 0.30 -17.99 -1.46
C CYS A 511 0.09 -18.86 -2.71
N ILE A 512 1.16 -19.15 -3.46
CA ILE A 512 1.11 -20.03 -4.63
C ILE A 512 0.65 -21.43 -4.24
N LEU A 513 1.23 -22.00 -3.18
CA LEU A 513 0.95 -23.36 -2.73
C LEU A 513 -0.51 -23.52 -2.27
N ALA A 514 -1.03 -22.58 -1.49
CA ALA A 514 -2.41 -22.61 -0.98
C ALA A 514 -3.44 -22.71 -2.13
N GLU A 515 -3.25 -21.94 -3.20
CA GLU A 515 -4.14 -21.97 -4.35
C GLU A 515 -3.85 -23.17 -5.27
N ARG A 516 -2.58 -23.49 -5.56
CA ARG A 516 -2.20 -24.66 -6.39
C ARG A 516 -2.85 -25.94 -5.87
N ASP A 517 -2.81 -26.13 -4.55
CA ASP A 517 -3.27 -27.35 -3.89
C ASP A 517 -4.79 -27.39 -3.64
N THR A 518 -5.53 -26.38 -4.09
CA THR A 518 -7.00 -26.31 -4.03
C THR A 518 -7.61 -26.52 -5.43
N PRO A 519 -7.86 -27.77 -5.88
CA PRO A 519 -8.25 -28.04 -7.27
C PRO A 519 -9.65 -27.55 -7.66
N PHE A 520 -10.56 -27.39 -6.69
CA PHE A 520 -11.92 -26.88 -6.92
C PHE A 520 -12.00 -25.35 -7.00
N SER A 521 -10.98 -24.64 -6.49
CA SER A 521 -10.90 -23.18 -6.60
C SER A 521 -10.76 -22.74 -8.06
N LEU A 522 -11.43 -21.65 -8.45
CA LEU A 522 -11.26 -21.07 -9.78
C LEU A 522 -9.87 -20.45 -9.97
N GLY A 523 -9.16 -20.11 -8.90
CA GLY A 523 -7.92 -19.34 -8.94
C GLY A 523 -7.87 -18.24 -7.88
N GLN A 524 -6.97 -17.29 -8.05
CA GLN A 524 -6.70 -16.21 -7.11
C GLN A 524 -6.45 -14.86 -7.81
N PHE A 525 -6.61 -13.77 -7.06
CA PHE A 525 -6.21 -12.42 -7.45
C PHE A 525 -5.24 -11.85 -6.41
N LEU A 526 -3.98 -11.62 -6.80
CA LEU A 526 -2.96 -11.08 -5.89
C LEU A 526 -3.26 -9.60 -5.57
N TRP A 527 -3.06 -9.20 -4.32
CA TRP A 527 -2.94 -7.80 -3.91
C TRP A 527 -1.46 -7.41 -3.87
N THR A 528 -0.91 -6.72 -4.88
CA THR A 528 -1.48 -6.32 -6.18
C THR A 528 -0.55 -6.72 -7.32
N GLY A 529 -0.96 -6.50 -8.58
CA GLY A 529 -0.04 -6.64 -9.73
C GLY A 529 0.97 -5.50 -9.75
N PHE A 530 0.48 -4.26 -9.81
CA PHE A 530 1.28 -3.04 -9.67
C PHE A 530 1.07 -2.35 -8.32
N ASP A 531 2.12 -1.70 -7.82
CA ASP A 531 1.97 -0.67 -6.79
C ASP A 531 1.09 0.46 -7.35
N TYR A 532 0.49 1.19 -6.43
CA TYR A 532 -0.45 2.27 -6.69
C TYR A 532 -0.20 3.39 -5.68
N ILE A 533 -0.72 4.58 -5.96
CA ILE A 533 -0.55 5.72 -5.06
C ILE A 533 -1.53 5.57 -3.87
N GLY A 534 -1.08 5.90 -2.67
CA GLY A 534 -1.82 5.72 -1.42
C GLY A 534 -1.65 4.34 -0.80
N GLU A 535 -2.41 4.10 0.28
CA GLU A 535 -2.36 2.87 1.09
C GLU A 535 -0.94 2.32 1.36
N PRO A 536 -0.04 3.17 1.90
CA PRO A 536 1.40 2.88 2.05
C PRO A 536 1.72 1.92 3.20
N THR A 537 0.86 0.92 3.46
CA THR A 537 1.05 -0.07 4.52
C THR A 537 2.43 -0.74 4.37
N PRO A 538 3.24 -0.85 5.44
CA PRO A 538 2.89 -0.61 6.86
C PRO A 538 3.16 0.82 7.36
N TYR A 539 3.57 1.72 6.48
CA TYR A 539 3.98 3.10 6.79
C TYR A 539 2.89 4.14 6.52
N HIS A 540 3.29 5.42 6.56
CA HIS A 540 2.50 6.59 6.21
C HIS A 540 3.17 7.40 5.07
N THR A 541 3.76 6.69 4.10
CA THR A 541 4.45 7.24 2.92
C THR A 541 3.44 7.51 1.77
N LYS A 542 3.85 7.65 0.50
CA LYS A 542 2.91 8.06 -0.57
C LYS A 542 2.40 6.94 -1.49
N ASN A 543 3.11 5.83 -1.64
CA ASN A 543 2.73 4.72 -2.53
C ASN A 543 2.61 3.41 -1.75
N SER A 544 1.88 2.45 -2.30
CA SER A 544 1.80 1.10 -1.75
C SER A 544 3.10 0.31 -1.96
N TYR A 545 3.21 -0.81 -1.23
CA TYR A 545 4.34 -1.74 -1.29
C TYR A 545 3.93 -3.14 -1.78
N PHE A 546 2.66 -3.33 -2.14
CA PHE A 546 2.04 -4.63 -2.40
C PHE A 546 2.32 -5.19 -3.79
N GLY A 547 2.59 -4.31 -4.75
CA GLY A 547 2.73 -4.67 -6.15
C GLY A 547 3.91 -5.60 -6.39
N GLN A 548 3.74 -6.53 -7.32
CA GLN A 548 4.85 -7.31 -7.88
C GLN A 548 5.71 -6.44 -8.81
N ILE A 549 5.16 -5.30 -9.23
CA ILE A 549 5.75 -4.30 -10.11
C ILE A 549 5.56 -2.93 -9.44
N ASP A 550 6.55 -2.05 -9.46
CA ASP A 550 6.41 -0.71 -8.88
C ASP A 550 5.60 0.26 -9.76
N THR A 551 5.29 1.45 -9.23
CA THR A 551 4.51 2.49 -9.96
C THR A 551 5.19 2.98 -11.24
N ALA A 552 6.52 2.83 -11.33
CA ALA A 552 7.34 3.19 -12.48
C ALA A 552 7.42 2.07 -13.54
N THR A 553 6.69 0.96 -13.34
CA THR A 553 6.64 -0.22 -14.20
C THR A 553 7.91 -1.09 -14.18
N PHE A 554 8.69 -1.03 -13.10
CA PHE A 554 9.83 -1.92 -12.88
C PHE A 554 9.44 -3.14 -12.02
N LYS A 555 9.84 -4.33 -12.48
CA LYS A 555 9.57 -5.60 -11.83
C LYS A 555 10.33 -5.70 -10.51
N LYS A 556 9.66 -6.15 -9.44
CA LYS A 556 10.29 -6.53 -8.16
C LYS A 556 10.66 -8.02 -8.18
N ASP A 557 11.37 -8.51 -7.17
CA ASP A 557 11.86 -9.90 -7.17
C ASP A 557 10.73 -10.93 -7.09
N SER A 558 9.62 -10.62 -6.41
CA SER A 558 8.44 -11.50 -6.33
C SER A 558 7.75 -11.74 -7.68
N TYR A 559 7.84 -10.79 -8.63
CA TYR A 559 7.34 -10.95 -9.99
C TYR A 559 7.86 -12.25 -10.61
N TYR A 560 9.15 -12.51 -10.40
CA TYR A 560 9.82 -13.67 -10.97
C TYR A 560 9.47 -14.97 -10.24
N ILE A 561 9.07 -14.90 -8.96
CA ILE A 561 8.53 -16.05 -8.23
C ILE A 561 7.18 -16.47 -8.81
N TYR A 562 6.28 -15.52 -9.04
CA TYR A 562 5.00 -15.81 -9.70
C TYR A 562 5.19 -16.23 -11.17
N GLN A 563 6.10 -15.60 -11.91
CA GLN A 563 6.45 -16.02 -13.27
C GLN A 563 6.93 -17.46 -13.31
N ALA A 564 7.80 -17.88 -12.37
CA ALA A 564 8.28 -19.24 -12.28
C ALA A 564 7.12 -20.25 -12.06
N ALA A 565 6.12 -19.89 -11.24
CA ALA A 565 4.98 -20.76 -10.96
C ALA A 565 3.90 -20.77 -12.05
N TRP A 566 3.78 -19.70 -12.83
CA TRP A 566 2.67 -19.49 -13.79
C TRP A 566 3.08 -19.66 -15.26
N THR A 567 4.34 -19.97 -15.55
CA THR A 567 4.83 -20.19 -16.91
C THR A 567 5.53 -21.54 -17.06
N ASP A 568 5.44 -22.15 -18.24
CA ASP A 568 6.10 -23.41 -18.54
C ASP A 568 7.50 -23.18 -19.12
N TYR A 569 8.53 -23.73 -18.48
CA TYR A 569 9.92 -23.63 -18.92
C TYR A 569 10.16 -24.18 -20.33
N ARG A 570 9.31 -25.09 -20.83
CA ARG A 570 9.41 -25.65 -22.20
C ARG A 570 9.09 -24.63 -23.28
N THR A 571 8.33 -23.60 -22.94
CA THR A 571 7.97 -22.52 -23.87
C THR A 571 8.67 -21.20 -23.52
N ARG A 572 8.90 -20.96 -22.22
CA ARG A 572 9.45 -19.71 -21.69
C ARG A 572 10.40 -20.00 -20.52
N PRO A 573 11.59 -20.60 -20.76
CA PRO A 573 12.53 -20.92 -19.70
C PRO A 573 13.04 -19.63 -19.03
N MET A 574 13.07 -19.62 -17.70
CA MET A 574 13.57 -18.47 -16.94
C MET A 574 14.31 -18.90 -15.67
N VAL A 575 15.23 -18.05 -15.23
CA VAL A 575 15.86 -18.09 -13.91
C VAL A 575 16.13 -16.66 -13.49
N HIS A 576 15.92 -16.34 -12.22
CA HIS A 576 16.15 -15.01 -11.66
C HIS A 576 16.89 -15.12 -10.33
N LEU A 577 17.97 -14.35 -10.20
CA LEU A 577 18.90 -14.32 -9.09
C LEU A 577 18.83 -12.98 -8.36
N PHE A 578 18.62 -13.02 -7.04
CA PHE A 578 18.58 -11.84 -6.17
C PHE A 578 19.20 -12.17 -4.80
N PRO A 579 19.84 -11.20 -4.12
CA PRO A 579 19.89 -9.75 -4.39
C PRO A 579 20.94 -9.32 -5.44
N TYR A 580 21.16 -8.01 -5.61
CA TYR A 580 22.37 -7.47 -6.26
C TYR A 580 23.65 -7.88 -5.49
N TRP A 581 24.85 -7.70 -6.04
CA TRP A 581 26.10 -8.25 -5.46
C TRP A 581 27.14 -7.18 -5.05
N ASP A 582 26.77 -6.27 -4.14
CA ASP A 582 27.62 -5.17 -3.65
C ASP A 582 27.36 -4.84 -2.16
N PHE A 583 28.03 -5.56 -1.25
CA PHE A 583 27.82 -5.45 0.21
C PHE A 583 29.13 -5.19 0.98
N ASN A 584 29.10 -5.27 2.32
CA ASN A 584 30.31 -5.25 3.14
C ASN A 584 31.08 -6.57 2.98
N ASN A 585 32.40 -6.49 2.85
CA ASN A 585 33.22 -7.69 2.70
C ASN A 585 33.01 -8.67 3.88
N GLY A 586 32.69 -9.93 3.58
CA GLY A 586 32.42 -10.96 4.58
C GLY A 586 31.04 -10.90 5.26
N GLN A 587 30.17 -9.93 4.92
CA GLN A 587 28.79 -9.91 5.40
C GLN A 587 28.03 -11.15 4.93
N MET A 588 27.20 -11.75 5.79
CA MET A 588 26.38 -12.88 5.37
C MET A 588 25.17 -12.41 4.56
N ILE A 589 25.05 -12.92 3.33
CA ILE A 589 24.00 -12.56 2.37
C ILE A 589 23.11 -13.76 2.10
N ASP A 590 21.81 -13.56 2.25
CA ASP A 590 20.77 -14.47 1.78
C ASP A 590 20.59 -14.32 0.27
N VAL A 591 20.98 -15.36 -0.48
CA VAL A 591 20.84 -15.44 -1.93
C VAL A 591 19.66 -16.34 -2.27
N ARG A 592 18.76 -15.86 -3.13
CA ARG A 592 17.60 -16.59 -3.61
C ARG A 592 17.61 -16.74 -5.13
N VAL A 593 17.16 -17.89 -5.60
CA VAL A 593 17.04 -18.21 -7.03
C VAL A 593 15.67 -18.82 -7.30
N CYS A 594 14.86 -18.15 -8.12
CA CYS A 594 13.60 -18.70 -8.61
C CYS A 594 13.73 -19.08 -10.09
N SER A 595 13.06 -20.16 -10.49
CA SER A 595 13.06 -20.67 -11.87
C SER A 595 11.85 -21.55 -12.10
N ASN A 596 11.31 -21.55 -13.31
CA ASN A 596 10.32 -22.55 -13.75
C ASN A 596 10.97 -23.90 -14.13
N ALA A 597 12.30 -23.99 -14.17
CA ALA A 597 13.04 -25.20 -14.47
C ALA A 597 13.07 -26.18 -13.28
N PRO A 598 13.17 -27.50 -13.52
CA PRO A 598 13.17 -28.50 -12.45
C PRO A 598 14.44 -28.49 -11.59
N ARG A 599 15.54 -27.89 -12.04
CA ARG A 599 16.79 -27.82 -11.29
C ARG A 599 17.53 -26.51 -11.54
N VAL A 600 18.06 -25.93 -10.46
CA VAL A 600 18.98 -24.79 -10.52
C VAL A 600 20.31 -25.11 -9.82
N GLU A 601 21.38 -24.47 -10.27
CA GLU A 601 22.71 -24.48 -9.65
C GLU A 601 23.20 -23.04 -9.46
N LEU A 602 23.81 -22.77 -8.31
CA LEU A 602 24.40 -21.48 -7.98
C LEU A 602 25.92 -21.60 -7.97
N LEU A 603 26.60 -20.63 -8.59
CA LEU A 603 28.05 -20.53 -8.63
C LEU A 603 28.48 -19.18 -8.06
N LEU A 604 29.50 -19.18 -7.21
CA LEU A 604 30.23 -17.99 -6.76
C LEU A 604 31.65 -18.06 -7.35
N ASN A 605 32.03 -17.06 -8.14
CA ASN A 605 33.34 -16.97 -8.79
C ASN A 605 33.72 -18.24 -9.57
N GLY A 606 32.73 -18.85 -10.23
CA GLY A 606 32.89 -20.08 -11.02
C GLY A 606 32.91 -21.38 -10.20
N VAL A 607 32.81 -21.31 -8.88
CA VAL A 607 32.72 -22.48 -7.98
C VAL A 607 31.27 -22.74 -7.60
N SER A 608 30.80 -23.96 -7.81
CA SER A 608 29.45 -24.38 -7.40
C SER A 608 29.30 -24.31 -5.88
N VAL A 609 28.29 -23.58 -5.41
CA VAL A 609 27.92 -23.48 -3.98
C VAL A 609 26.72 -24.35 -3.62
N GLY A 610 26.10 -24.99 -4.62
CA GLY A 610 25.04 -25.98 -4.43
C GLY A 610 23.98 -25.97 -5.53
N THR A 611 23.11 -26.97 -5.49
CA THR A 611 21.97 -27.11 -6.41
C THR A 611 20.67 -27.19 -5.63
N HIS A 612 19.57 -26.77 -6.26
CA HIS A 612 18.21 -26.92 -5.73
C HIS A 612 17.30 -27.56 -6.78
N LEU A 613 16.49 -28.52 -6.36
CA LEU A 613 15.46 -29.17 -7.19
C LEU A 613 14.13 -28.49 -6.92
N ILE A 614 13.39 -28.17 -7.98
CA ILE A 614 12.12 -27.46 -7.90
C ILE A 614 11.03 -28.35 -8.49
N ASP A 615 10.00 -28.61 -7.70
CA ASP A 615 8.79 -29.30 -8.13
C ASP A 615 7.62 -28.32 -8.01
N HIS A 616 7.24 -27.70 -9.13
CA HIS A 616 6.13 -26.74 -9.16
C HIS A 616 4.76 -27.40 -8.93
N GLU A 617 4.63 -28.70 -9.19
CA GLU A 617 3.36 -29.41 -9.05
C GLU A 617 3.09 -29.86 -7.61
N ARG A 618 4.13 -30.29 -6.88
CA ARG A 618 3.98 -30.92 -5.55
C ARG A 618 4.98 -30.46 -4.50
N GLY A 619 5.99 -29.69 -4.88
CA GLY A 619 7.01 -29.20 -3.96
C GLY A 619 6.44 -28.22 -2.93
N ALA A 620 7.06 -28.21 -1.75
CA ALA A 620 6.75 -27.27 -0.66
C ALA A 620 7.70 -26.06 -0.60
N GLN A 621 8.78 -26.10 -1.39
CA GLN A 621 9.74 -25.01 -1.56
C GLN A 621 9.92 -24.82 -3.06
N LEU A 622 9.63 -23.61 -3.56
CA LEU A 622 9.65 -23.28 -4.99
C LEU A 622 10.85 -22.40 -5.37
N VAL A 623 11.58 -21.90 -4.37
CA VAL A 623 12.71 -20.99 -4.54
C VAL A 623 13.94 -21.54 -3.80
N GLY A 624 15.06 -21.65 -4.52
CA GLY A 624 16.35 -22.03 -3.93
C GLY A 624 16.87 -20.91 -3.03
N TRP A 625 17.48 -21.26 -1.90
CA TRP A 625 18.00 -20.32 -0.92
C TRP A 625 19.35 -20.78 -0.36
N TRP A 626 20.32 -19.85 -0.33
CA TRP A 626 21.68 -20.04 0.19
C TRP A 626 22.08 -18.87 1.07
N LYS A 627 22.95 -19.12 2.04
CA LYS A 627 23.63 -18.10 2.83
C LYS A 627 25.12 -18.10 2.51
N LEU A 628 25.63 -17.00 1.98
CA LEU A 628 27.00 -16.87 1.53
C LEU A 628 27.66 -15.62 2.12
N PRO A 629 28.92 -15.69 2.59
CA PRO A 629 29.66 -14.47 2.87
C PRO A 629 29.89 -13.71 1.56
N TYR A 630 29.68 -12.40 1.58
CA TYR A 630 29.93 -11.56 0.42
C TYR A 630 31.42 -11.51 0.10
N GLU A 631 31.76 -11.91 -1.12
CA GLU A 631 33.06 -11.73 -1.76
C GLU A 631 32.84 -11.02 -3.10
N PRO A 632 33.59 -9.94 -3.42
CA PRO A 632 33.47 -9.27 -4.70
C PRO A 632 33.68 -10.24 -5.88
N GLY A 633 32.83 -10.16 -6.91
CA GLY A 633 32.97 -11.00 -8.10
C GLY A 633 31.67 -11.28 -8.82
N GLU A 634 31.51 -12.53 -9.28
CA GLU A 634 30.36 -13.02 -10.04
C GLU A 634 29.56 -14.05 -9.22
N LEU A 635 28.26 -13.80 -9.11
CA LEU A 635 27.27 -14.79 -8.69
C LEU A 635 26.44 -15.19 -9.92
N LYS A 636 26.32 -16.49 -10.19
CA LYS A 636 25.67 -17.01 -11.40
C LYS A 636 24.71 -18.15 -11.08
N ALA A 637 23.47 -18.01 -11.50
CA ALA A 637 22.46 -19.05 -11.46
C ALA A 637 22.34 -19.73 -12.83
N ILE A 638 22.24 -21.07 -12.83
CA ILE A 638 22.08 -21.90 -14.03
C ILE A 638 20.86 -22.79 -13.85
N ALA A 639 19.89 -22.71 -14.76
CA ALA A 639 18.70 -23.55 -14.79
C ALA A 639 18.84 -24.68 -15.80
N TYR A 640 18.39 -25.88 -15.41
CA TYR A 640 18.50 -27.10 -16.19
C TYR A 640 17.15 -27.78 -16.39
N ASP A 641 16.95 -28.37 -17.55
CA ASP A 641 15.84 -29.30 -17.81
C ASP A 641 16.08 -30.68 -17.17
N GLU A 642 15.12 -31.61 -17.31
CA GLU A 642 15.21 -32.97 -16.78
C GLU A 642 16.31 -33.81 -17.46
N ALA A 643 16.75 -33.42 -18.66
CA ALA A 643 17.87 -34.06 -19.37
C ALA A 643 19.25 -33.54 -18.89
N GLY A 644 19.26 -32.50 -18.04
CA GLY A 644 20.48 -31.85 -17.56
C GLY A 644 21.05 -30.81 -18.53
N SER A 645 20.29 -30.38 -19.54
CA SER A 645 20.69 -29.31 -20.47
C SER A 645 20.48 -27.95 -19.82
N VAL A 646 21.41 -27.01 -20.04
CA VAL A 646 21.24 -25.62 -19.61
C VAL A 646 20.20 -24.93 -20.49
N ILE A 647 19.15 -24.38 -19.88
CA ILE A 647 18.04 -23.72 -20.58
C ILE A 647 17.90 -22.23 -20.26
N ALA A 648 18.42 -21.77 -19.12
CA ALA A 648 18.49 -20.36 -18.77
C ALA A 648 19.65 -20.08 -17.79
N THR A 649 20.14 -18.84 -17.78
CA THR A 649 21.16 -18.37 -16.83
C THR A 649 20.88 -16.93 -16.42
N ASP A 650 21.17 -16.60 -15.16
CA ASP A 650 21.13 -15.22 -14.65
C ASP A 650 22.38 -14.92 -13.82
N VAL A 651 22.80 -13.66 -13.79
CA VAL A 651 24.12 -13.26 -13.30
C VAL A 651 24.06 -11.93 -12.55
N ARG A 652 24.68 -11.90 -11.37
CA ARG A 652 24.95 -10.69 -10.59
C ARG A 652 26.45 -10.45 -10.46
N ARG A 653 26.85 -9.19 -10.53
CA ARG A 653 28.26 -8.75 -10.45
C ARG A 653 28.41 -7.72 -9.37
N SER A 654 29.57 -7.72 -8.73
CA SER A 654 30.02 -6.53 -8.01
C SER A 654 30.31 -5.41 -8.99
N PHE A 655 29.93 -4.19 -8.61
CA PHE A 655 30.01 -3.00 -9.45
C PHE A 655 30.59 -1.83 -8.66
N GLY A 656 31.24 -0.91 -9.40
CA GLY A 656 31.75 0.33 -8.84
C GLY A 656 30.70 1.45 -8.82
N ASP A 657 31.17 2.67 -8.57
CA ASP A 657 30.33 3.86 -8.65
C ASP A 657 29.93 4.19 -10.09
N ALA A 658 28.80 4.89 -10.22
CA ALA A 658 28.26 5.34 -11.50
C ALA A 658 29.31 6.12 -12.29
N LYS A 659 29.51 5.72 -13.55
CA LYS A 659 30.44 6.39 -14.47
C LYS A 659 29.77 6.93 -15.72
N ARG A 660 28.67 6.31 -16.16
CA ARG A 660 27.89 6.72 -17.33
C ARG A 660 26.40 6.51 -17.10
N ILE A 661 25.61 7.41 -17.70
CA ILE A 661 24.15 7.27 -17.81
C ILE A 661 23.85 6.26 -18.91
N ARG A 662 22.86 5.41 -18.70
CA ARG A 662 22.33 4.46 -19.68
C ARG A 662 20.86 4.79 -19.94
N LEU A 663 20.48 4.95 -21.21
CA LEU A 663 19.11 5.18 -21.65
C LEU A 663 18.60 3.96 -22.43
N HIS A 664 17.39 3.51 -22.14
CA HIS A 664 16.74 2.42 -22.86
C HIS A 664 15.25 2.72 -23.06
N ALA A 665 14.83 2.95 -24.30
CA ALA A 665 13.42 3.12 -24.64
C ALA A 665 12.74 1.76 -24.88
N ASP A 666 11.49 1.63 -24.47
CA ASP A 666 10.69 0.41 -24.75
C ASP A 666 10.31 0.27 -26.23
N LYS A 667 10.25 1.39 -26.96
CA LYS A 667 10.17 1.46 -28.43
C LYS A 667 10.84 2.73 -28.95
N GLU A 668 11.30 2.68 -30.20
CA GLU A 668 12.00 3.81 -30.84
C GLU A 668 11.06 4.77 -31.58
N THR A 669 9.83 4.34 -31.85
CA THR A 669 8.84 5.11 -32.61
C THR A 669 7.50 5.21 -31.91
N MET A 670 6.85 6.37 -31.98
CA MET A 670 5.47 6.59 -31.54
C MET A 670 4.61 7.20 -32.65
N THR A 671 3.30 7.19 -32.47
CA THR A 671 2.35 7.88 -33.36
C THR A 671 2.12 9.32 -32.89
N ALA A 672 2.09 10.29 -33.81
CA ALA A 672 1.81 11.70 -33.55
C ALA A 672 0.31 11.98 -33.32
N ASP A 673 -0.32 11.21 -32.43
CA ASP A 673 -1.75 11.28 -32.11
C ASP A 673 -2.03 12.03 -30.80
N GLY A 674 -0.98 12.50 -30.10
CA GLY A 674 -1.08 13.18 -28.81
C GLY A 674 -1.30 12.27 -27.60
N ALA A 675 -1.58 10.97 -27.81
CA ALA A 675 -1.91 10.00 -26.76
C ALA A 675 -0.87 8.88 -26.63
N ASP A 676 -0.14 8.55 -27.69
CA ASP A 676 0.89 7.51 -27.66
C ASP A 676 2.08 7.90 -26.77
N LEU A 677 2.70 6.91 -26.14
CA LEU A 677 3.75 7.07 -25.15
C LEU A 677 4.97 6.21 -25.50
N ILE A 678 6.17 6.71 -25.21
CA ILE A 678 7.42 5.94 -25.10
C ILE A 678 7.90 6.00 -23.65
N PHE A 679 8.32 4.88 -23.11
CA PHE A 679 8.88 4.75 -21.77
C PHE A 679 10.40 4.60 -21.86
N VAL A 680 11.13 5.58 -21.32
CA VAL A 680 12.60 5.59 -21.33
C VAL A 680 13.11 5.26 -19.94
N GLU A 681 13.68 4.06 -19.78
CA GLU A 681 14.42 3.67 -18.59
C GLU A 681 15.77 4.39 -18.56
N ILE A 682 16.03 5.05 -17.44
CA ILE A 682 17.28 5.74 -17.12
C ILE A 682 17.96 4.92 -16.02
N GLY A 683 19.18 4.48 -16.27
CA GLY A 683 20.02 3.76 -15.31
C GLY A 683 21.47 4.24 -15.31
N MET A 684 22.29 3.63 -14.46
CA MET A 684 23.72 3.93 -14.35
C MET A 684 24.55 2.68 -14.61
N VAL A 685 25.70 2.88 -15.25
CA VAL A 685 26.74 1.84 -15.37
C VAL A 685 28.07 2.33 -14.82
N ASP A 686 28.84 1.43 -14.23
CA ASP A 686 30.17 1.70 -13.70
C ASP A 686 31.22 1.82 -14.82
N ALA A 687 32.50 2.00 -14.43
CA ALA A 687 33.60 2.09 -15.40
C ALA A 687 33.86 0.80 -16.20
N ALA A 688 33.42 -0.35 -15.71
CA ALA A 688 33.50 -1.65 -16.38
C ALA A 688 32.25 -1.97 -17.21
N GLY A 689 31.22 -1.11 -17.16
CA GLY A 689 29.97 -1.29 -17.87
C GLY A 689 28.93 -2.14 -17.12
N ASN A 690 29.18 -2.50 -15.86
CA ASN A 690 28.19 -3.20 -15.04
C ASN A 690 27.08 -2.23 -14.61
N PRO A 691 25.80 -2.66 -14.60
CA PRO A 691 24.73 -1.91 -13.97
C PRO A 691 25.05 -1.61 -12.50
N VAL A 692 24.80 -0.37 -12.07
CA VAL A 692 24.93 0.01 -10.66
C VAL A 692 23.54 -0.14 -10.01
N ASP A 693 23.22 -1.35 -9.57
CA ASP A 693 21.87 -1.77 -9.17
C ASP A 693 21.30 -1.03 -7.94
N ASN A 694 22.13 -0.32 -7.18
CA ASN A 694 21.71 0.53 -6.06
C ASN A 694 21.97 2.03 -6.31
N ALA A 695 22.22 2.45 -7.56
CA ALA A 695 22.42 3.87 -7.88
C ALA A 695 21.18 4.70 -7.52
N ASN A 696 21.42 5.87 -6.96
CA ASN A 696 20.39 6.83 -6.54
C ASN A 696 20.72 8.26 -6.98
N ASN A 697 21.53 8.39 -8.04
CA ASN A 697 21.91 9.65 -8.64
C ASN A 697 20.69 10.54 -8.93
N ARG A 698 20.81 11.84 -8.68
CA ARG A 698 19.87 12.84 -9.21
C ARG A 698 20.08 12.97 -10.71
N VAL A 699 19.01 12.89 -11.49
CA VAL A 699 19.06 13.19 -12.92
C VAL A 699 18.05 14.25 -13.30
N ARG A 700 18.40 15.05 -14.29
CA ARG A 700 17.52 15.99 -14.98
C ARG A 700 17.26 15.49 -16.40
N VAL A 701 16.00 15.55 -16.83
CA VAL A 701 15.53 15.09 -18.14
C VAL A 701 14.99 16.27 -18.92
N GLU A 702 15.49 16.45 -20.13
CA GLU A 702 15.03 17.45 -21.10
C GLU A 702 14.52 16.75 -22.35
N VAL A 703 13.33 17.12 -22.83
CA VAL A 703 12.71 16.57 -24.03
C VAL A 703 12.39 17.70 -25.00
N THR A 704 12.89 17.60 -26.23
CA THR A 704 12.66 18.58 -27.29
C THR A 704 12.21 17.91 -28.59
N GLY A 705 11.65 18.68 -29.52
CA GLY A 705 11.14 18.18 -30.80
C GLY A 705 9.68 17.70 -30.73
N ALA A 706 9.36 16.62 -31.45
CA ALA A 706 8.02 16.10 -31.65
C ALA A 706 7.44 15.31 -30.45
N GLY A 707 8.04 15.44 -29.27
CA GLY A 707 7.67 14.72 -28.05
C GLY A 707 7.61 15.62 -26.82
N ARG A 708 7.08 15.09 -25.72
CA ARG A 708 6.84 15.81 -24.47
C ARG A 708 7.11 14.97 -23.24
N LEU A 709 7.81 15.52 -22.25
CA LEU A 709 7.92 14.85 -20.94
C LEU A 709 6.59 14.98 -20.19
N LEU A 710 6.01 13.84 -19.80
CA LEU A 710 4.73 13.75 -19.08
C LEU A 710 4.84 13.23 -17.65
N GLY A 711 5.99 12.66 -17.27
CA GLY A 711 6.19 12.13 -15.93
C GLY A 711 7.59 11.56 -15.69
N LEU A 712 8.06 11.67 -14.45
CA LEU A 712 9.23 10.99 -13.91
C LEU A 712 8.85 10.17 -12.69
N ASP A 713 9.16 8.88 -12.69
CA ASP A 713 8.87 7.99 -11.57
C ASP A 713 9.97 6.93 -11.37
N ASN A 714 10.30 6.65 -10.12
CA ASN A 714 11.29 5.66 -9.73
C ASN A 714 10.69 4.55 -8.86
N GLY A 715 9.40 4.59 -8.51
CA GLY A 715 8.74 3.58 -7.69
C GLY A 715 9.04 3.67 -6.19
N ASP A 716 9.85 4.64 -5.74
CA ASP A 716 10.12 4.83 -4.31
C ASP A 716 8.93 5.52 -3.63
N SER A 717 8.30 4.79 -2.71
CA SER A 717 7.19 5.31 -1.92
C SER A 717 7.62 6.40 -0.93
N THR A 718 8.91 6.51 -0.62
CA THR A 718 9.46 7.51 0.30
C THR A 718 9.99 8.76 -0.40
N ASP A 719 9.93 8.81 -1.74
CA ASP A 719 10.40 9.93 -2.56
C ASP A 719 9.27 10.89 -2.92
N TYR A 720 9.29 12.08 -2.33
CA TYR A 720 8.27 13.11 -2.52
C TYR A 720 8.57 14.06 -3.68
N ASP A 721 9.62 13.83 -4.48
CA ASP A 721 9.84 14.62 -5.69
C ASP A 721 8.61 14.54 -6.62
N PRO A 722 8.28 15.64 -7.30
CA PRO A 722 7.07 15.74 -8.12
C PRO A 722 7.15 14.84 -9.34
N TYR A 723 6.11 14.05 -9.59
CA TYR A 723 5.98 13.26 -10.82
C TYR A 723 6.05 14.13 -12.09
N LYS A 724 5.50 15.35 -12.01
CA LYS A 724 5.44 16.33 -13.10
C LYS A 724 6.66 17.28 -13.15
N GLY A 725 7.76 16.93 -12.47
CA GLY A 725 9.02 17.68 -12.47
C GLY A 725 10.00 17.32 -13.59
N HIS A 726 11.07 18.10 -13.76
CA HIS A 726 12.14 17.81 -14.74
C HIS A 726 13.32 17.02 -14.18
N SER A 727 13.29 16.70 -12.91
CA SER A 727 14.41 16.05 -12.24
C SER A 727 13.87 15.08 -11.21
N ARG A 728 14.59 13.99 -10.94
CA ARG A 728 14.28 13.00 -9.88
C ARG A 728 15.53 12.19 -9.56
N ARG A 729 15.64 11.63 -8.35
CA ARG A 729 16.65 10.60 -8.06
C ARG A 729 16.28 9.27 -8.71
N LEU A 730 17.28 8.48 -9.07
CA LEU A 730 17.07 7.05 -9.29
C LEU A 730 16.73 6.38 -7.95
N PHE A 731 15.99 5.27 -8.01
CA PHE A 731 15.77 4.37 -6.87
C PHE A 731 16.21 2.98 -7.29
N SER A 732 17.09 2.35 -6.51
CA SER A 732 17.67 1.04 -6.80
C SER A 732 18.09 0.90 -8.27
N GLY A 733 18.90 1.85 -8.73
CA GLY A 733 19.52 1.83 -10.06
C GLY A 733 18.67 2.33 -11.22
N LYS A 734 17.40 2.71 -11.00
CA LYS A 734 16.46 3.02 -12.10
C LYS A 734 15.58 4.25 -11.87
N LEU A 735 15.24 4.91 -12.97
CA LEU A 735 14.23 5.95 -13.09
C LEU A 735 13.51 5.78 -14.44
N MET A 736 12.20 6.02 -14.48
CA MET A 736 11.39 6.02 -15.69
C MET A 736 11.08 7.46 -16.12
N ALA A 737 11.29 7.77 -17.40
CA ALA A 737 10.79 8.96 -18.05
C ALA A 737 9.69 8.62 -19.07
N ILE A 738 8.52 9.23 -18.91
CA ILE A 738 7.36 9.00 -19.80
C ILE A 738 7.32 10.11 -20.85
N ILE A 739 7.53 9.72 -22.11
CA ILE A 739 7.56 10.63 -23.25
C ILE A 739 6.25 10.49 -24.02
N GLY A 740 5.40 11.52 -24.00
CA GLY A 740 4.18 11.56 -24.80
C GLY A 740 4.40 12.11 -26.21
N ALA A 741 3.52 11.71 -27.11
CA ALA A 741 3.43 12.28 -28.45
C ALA A 741 2.92 13.73 -28.44
N THR A 742 3.39 14.50 -29.41
CA THR A 742 2.69 15.70 -29.87
C THR A 742 1.74 15.35 -31.04
N LEU A 743 1.02 16.33 -31.58
CA LEU A 743 0.22 16.16 -32.79
C LEU A 743 1.03 16.34 -34.09
N GLN A 744 2.32 16.62 -33.98
CA GLN A 744 3.21 16.84 -35.13
C GLN A 744 4.21 15.69 -35.22
N PRO A 745 4.41 15.08 -36.40
CA PRO A 745 5.46 14.10 -36.60
C PRO A 745 6.84 14.77 -36.62
N GLY A 746 7.90 13.98 -36.36
CA GLY A 746 9.28 14.44 -36.39
C GLY A 746 10.17 13.77 -35.36
N ASP A 747 11.40 14.27 -35.22
CA ASP A 747 12.37 13.75 -34.28
C ASP A 747 12.08 14.21 -32.85
N ILE A 748 12.36 13.36 -31.88
CA ILE A 748 12.29 13.62 -30.45
C ILE A 748 13.69 13.45 -29.88
N GLN A 749 14.18 14.46 -29.17
CA GLN A 749 15.47 14.39 -28.49
C GLN A 749 15.25 14.35 -26.99
N VAL A 750 15.71 13.29 -26.36
CA VAL A 750 15.73 13.10 -24.90
C VAL A 750 17.16 13.26 -24.42
N LYS A 751 17.42 14.23 -23.55
CA LYS A 751 18.73 14.49 -22.96
C LYS A 751 18.66 14.32 -21.45
N VAL A 752 19.61 13.58 -20.89
CA VAL A 752 19.70 13.31 -19.45
C VAL A 752 21.05 13.75 -18.91
N THR A 753 21.02 14.48 -17.80
CA THR A 753 22.22 14.99 -17.11
C THR A 753 22.22 14.61 -15.63
N SER A 754 23.39 14.35 -15.07
CA SER A 754 23.60 14.08 -13.65
C SER A 754 24.93 14.70 -13.20
N GLU A 755 24.99 15.22 -11.98
CA GLU A 755 26.20 15.87 -11.46
C GLU A 755 27.39 14.90 -11.45
N GLY A 756 28.57 15.37 -11.88
CA GLY A 756 29.78 14.55 -11.98
C GLY A 756 29.82 13.55 -13.15
N LEU A 757 28.77 13.45 -13.99
CA LEU A 757 28.71 12.54 -15.14
C LEU A 757 28.58 13.29 -16.48
N ALA A 758 29.05 12.66 -17.56
CA ALA A 758 28.81 13.18 -18.90
C ALA A 758 27.31 13.05 -19.25
N PRO A 759 26.70 14.07 -19.89
CA PRO A 759 25.33 13.97 -20.41
C PRO A 759 25.17 12.83 -21.42
N GLU A 760 24.00 12.20 -21.44
CA GLU A 760 23.62 11.20 -22.43
C GLU A 760 22.39 11.70 -23.21
N SER A 761 22.25 11.30 -24.48
CA SER A 761 21.10 11.68 -25.30
C SER A 761 20.61 10.52 -26.15
N LEU A 762 19.30 10.48 -26.37
CA LEU A 762 18.58 9.49 -27.16
C LEU A 762 17.68 10.19 -28.16
N THR A 763 17.77 9.78 -29.43
CA THR A 763 16.87 10.25 -30.50
C THR A 763 15.79 9.21 -30.75
N LEU A 764 14.52 9.64 -30.77
CA LEU A 764 13.33 8.84 -31.06
C LEU A 764 12.55 9.49 -32.20
N VAL A 765 11.56 8.80 -32.77
CA VAL A 765 10.79 9.32 -33.91
C VAL A 765 9.28 9.27 -33.66
N SER A 766 8.60 10.39 -33.86
CA SER A 766 7.15 10.48 -33.93
C SER A 766 6.68 10.40 -35.39
N ARG A 767 5.88 9.41 -35.74
CA ARG A 767 5.35 9.18 -37.09
C ARG A 767 3.98 9.79 -37.26
N GLU A 768 3.65 10.15 -38.49
CA GLU A 768 2.33 10.69 -38.82
C GLU A 768 1.22 9.69 -38.44
N ALA A 769 0.19 10.18 -37.76
CA ALA A 769 -1.00 9.40 -37.44
C ALA A 769 -1.79 9.11 -38.72
N GLU A 770 -2.35 7.90 -38.81
CA GLU A 770 -3.17 7.51 -39.96
C GLU A 770 -4.40 8.43 -40.04
N GLY A 771 -4.54 9.16 -41.17
CA GLY A 771 -5.61 10.16 -41.34
C GLY A 771 -5.29 11.55 -40.78
N GLY A 772 -4.06 11.79 -40.29
CA GLY A 772 -3.61 13.05 -39.70
C GLY A 772 -3.91 13.16 -38.21
N ALA A 773 -3.75 14.36 -37.65
CA ALA A 773 -3.96 14.60 -36.22
C ALA A 773 -5.42 14.26 -35.82
N PRO A 774 -5.65 13.44 -34.77
CA PRO A 774 -6.98 13.04 -34.36
C PRO A 774 -7.81 14.24 -33.90
N ALA A 775 -9.06 14.31 -34.36
CA ALA A 775 -10.01 15.33 -33.94
C ALA A 775 -10.35 15.16 -32.44
N GLY A 776 -10.52 16.27 -31.74
CA GLY A 776 -10.92 16.26 -30.33
C GLY A 776 -9.82 15.93 -29.34
N VAL A 777 -8.54 15.89 -29.76
CA VAL A 777 -7.37 15.66 -28.91
C VAL A 777 -6.52 16.94 -28.80
N SER A 778 -5.96 17.19 -27.62
CA SER A 778 -4.92 18.20 -27.41
C SER A 778 -3.67 17.59 -26.78
N ALA A 779 -2.50 18.20 -27.03
CA ALA A 779 -1.20 17.71 -26.57
C ALA A 779 -0.29 18.83 -26.01
N ASN A 780 -0.85 19.65 -25.14
CA ASN A 780 -0.23 20.83 -24.54
C ASN A 780 0.52 20.55 -23.24
N GLU A 781 0.11 19.54 -22.46
CA GLU A 781 0.72 19.21 -21.17
C GLU A 781 2.22 18.95 -21.31
N ARG A 782 3.00 19.51 -20.39
CA ARG A 782 4.44 19.32 -20.24
C ARG A 782 4.74 19.29 -18.74
N ASN A 783 5.75 18.51 -18.34
CA ASN A 783 6.38 18.70 -17.04
C ASN A 783 6.89 20.14 -16.88
N GLN A 784 7.06 20.56 -15.63
CA GLN A 784 7.43 21.93 -15.26
C GLN A 784 8.59 21.92 -14.26
N GLU A 785 9.29 23.05 -14.12
CA GLU A 785 10.19 23.23 -12.98
C GLU A 785 9.39 23.31 -11.69
N LEU A 786 9.63 22.37 -10.80
CA LEU A 786 8.96 22.25 -9.51
C LEU A 786 10.00 22.08 -8.40
N PRO A 787 9.69 22.48 -7.15
CA PRO A 787 10.62 22.33 -6.04
C PRO A 787 11.03 20.88 -5.80
N TYR A 788 12.30 20.70 -5.43
CA TYR A 788 12.82 19.43 -4.95
C TYR A 788 12.28 19.12 -3.55
N ALA A 789 11.83 17.89 -3.33
CA ALA A 789 11.37 17.48 -2.00
C ALA A 789 12.53 17.07 -1.09
N ALA A 790 13.60 16.53 -1.67
CA ALA A 790 14.82 16.13 -0.98
C ALA A 790 16.06 16.61 -1.73
N GLY A 791 17.06 17.04 -0.98
CA GLY A 791 18.36 17.42 -1.51
C GLY A 791 18.35 18.62 -2.46
N GLY A 792 19.19 18.59 -3.50
CA GLY A 792 19.38 19.72 -4.42
C GLY A 792 19.76 19.33 -5.84
N PRO A 793 19.78 20.29 -6.79
CA PRO A 793 20.02 20.00 -8.22
C PRO A 793 21.43 19.49 -8.53
N GLU A 794 22.43 19.92 -7.75
CA GLU A 794 23.86 19.57 -7.92
C GLU A 794 24.31 18.55 -6.86
N GLU A 795 23.38 17.78 -6.30
CA GLU A 795 23.70 16.78 -5.30
C GLU A 795 24.41 15.55 -5.90
N ILE A 796 25.30 14.96 -5.10
CA ILE A 796 25.87 13.63 -5.34
C ILE A 796 25.44 12.75 -4.17
N PRO A 797 24.31 12.03 -4.29
CA PRO A 797 23.77 11.21 -3.21
C PRO A 797 24.76 10.10 -2.80
N LEU A 798 24.75 9.76 -1.52
CA LEU A 798 25.47 8.61 -0.99
C LEU A 798 24.78 7.34 -1.52
N ARG A 799 25.55 6.41 -2.07
CA ARG A 799 25.04 5.15 -2.64
C ARG A 799 25.25 3.96 -1.72
N LYS A 800 26.44 3.88 -1.12
CA LYS A 800 26.85 2.76 -0.27
C LYS A 800 27.64 3.26 0.93
N ILE A 801 27.41 2.62 2.08
CA ILE A 801 28.25 2.70 3.27
C ILE A 801 28.94 1.34 3.42
N GLU A 802 30.26 1.34 3.48
CA GLU A 802 31.07 0.15 3.73
C GLU A 802 31.58 0.17 5.17
N ILE A 803 31.20 -0.83 5.96
CA ILE A 803 31.68 -0.99 7.34
C ILE A 803 32.95 -1.84 7.33
N ILE A 804 34.01 -1.31 7.93
CA ILE A 804 35.33 -1.93 8.05
C ILE A 804 35.55 -2.30 9.52
N SER A 805 35.85 -3.58 9.77
CA SER A 805 36.10 -4.13 11.11
C SER A 805 37.35 -5.02 11.09
N ASP A 806 38.53 -4.39 11.19
CA ASP A 806 39.82 -5.08 11.13
C ASP A 806 40.05 -6.03 12.31
N ALA A 807 39.39 -5.80 13.44
CA ALA A 807 39.48 -6.65 14.61
C ALA A 807 38.60 -7.91 14.51
N GLY A 808 37.79 -8.06 13.45
CA GLY A 808 36.81 -9.14 13.30
C GLY A 808 35.49 -8.90 14.07
N GLN A 809 34.57 -9.86 14.01
CA GLN A 809 33.17 -9.71 14.42
C GLN A 809 32.79 -10.41 15.75
N SER A 810 33.78 -10.84 16.54
CA SER A 810 33.57 -11.56 17.79
C SER A 810 34.10 -10.79 19.01
N PHE A 811 33.34 -10.84 20.09
CA PHE A 811 33.69 -10.36 21.43
C PHE A 811 33.77 -11.52 22.43
N ASP A 812 34.68 -11.38 23.37
CA ASP A 812 34.90 -12.31 24.48
C ASP A 812 35.43 -11.55 25.71
N PRO A 813 35.66 -12.19 26.86
CA PRO A 813 36.15 -11.49 28.05
C PRO A 813 37.51 -10.80 27.89
N LEU A 814 38.34 -11.23 26.93
CA LEU A 814 39.64 -10.63 26.59
C LEU A 814 39.50 -9.50 25.57
N LYS A 815 38.45 -9.54 24.74
CA LYS A 815 38.16 -8.57 23.69
C LYS A 815 36.74 -8.02 23.84
N ARG A 816 36.59 -7.04 24.73
CA ARG A 816 35.30 -6.40 25.04
C ARG A 816 34.99 -5.16 24.21
N GLU A 817 35.99 -4.59 23.55
CA GLU A 817 35.84 -3.39 22.72
C GLU A 817 36.38 -3.63 21.31
N ILE A 818 35.66 -3.14 20.30
CA ILE A 818 36.05 -3.15 18.90
C ILE A 818 35.84 -1.75 18.34
N ILE A 819 36.82 -1.25 17.58
CA ILE A 819 36.68 -0.02 16.81
C ILE A 819 36.32 -0.42 15.37
N VAL A 820 35.26 0.19 14.85
CA VAL A 820 34.82 0.03 13.46
C VAL A 820 34.87 1.37 12.73
N GLN A 821 34.98 1.31 11.41
CA GLN A 821 35.02 2.48 10.55
C GLN A 821 33.98 2.36 9.42
N ALA A 822 33.44 3.48 8.96
CA ALA A 822 32.60 3.57 7.78
C ALA A 822 33.34 4.28 6.64
N LYS A 823 33.32 3.69 5.45
CA LYS A 823 33.71 4.31 4.19
C LYS A 823 32.47 4.63 3.35
N LEU A 824 32.43 5.82 2.79
CA LEU A 824 31.29 6.35 2.04
C LEU A 824 31.56 6.31 0.53
N TRP A 825 30.57 5.86 -0.24
CA TRP A 825 30.65 5.72 -1.69
C TRP A 825 29.47 6.42 -2.39
N PRO A 826 29.71 7.29 -3.39
CA PRO A 826 31.04 7.70 -3.85
C PRO A 826 31.75 8.60 -2.83
N GLU A 827 33.09 8.61 -2.86
CA GLU A 827 33.90 9.32 -1.84
C GLU A 827 33.62 10.84 -1.79
N ASN A 828 33.18 11.42 -2.92
CA ASN A 828 32.81 12.82 -3.09
C ASN A 828 31.31 13.10 -2.87
N THR A 829 30.57 12.19 -2.24
CA THR A 829 29.17 12.40 -1.90
C THR A 829 28.92 13.69 -1.11
N SER A 830 27.78 14.32 -1.37
CA SER A 830 27.29 15.51 -0.66
C SER A 830 26.88 15.21 0.79
N TYR A 831 26.60 13.95 1.14
CA TYR A 831 26.04 13.56 2.44
C TYR A 831 26.98 12.65 3.22
N ARG A 832 27.67 13.21 4.23
CA ARG A 832 28.69 12.50 5.00
C ARG A 832 28.28 12.13 6.42
N GLU A 833 27.12 12.60 6.86
CA GLU A 833 26.60 12.30 8.19
C GLU A 833 26.11 10.85 8.26
N VAL A 834 26.51 10.15 9.33
CA VAL A 834 26.13 8.78 9.62
C VAL A 834 25.70 8.62 11.07
N GLU A 835 24.89 7.60 11.31
CA GLU A 835 24.42 7.18 12.63
C GLU A 835 24.79 5.71 12.85
N TRP A 836 25.26 5.36 14.05
CA TRP A 836 25.65 4.00 14.41
C TRP A 836 24.76 3.44 15.51
N ARG A 837 24.25 2.22 15.32
CA ARG A 837 23.41 1.52 16.29
C ARG A 837 23.72 0.03 16.34
N ALA A 838 23.60 -0.56 17.53
CA ALA A 838 23.59 -2.02 17.70
C ALA A 838 22.13 -2.47 17.79
N VAL A 839 21.72 -3.39 16.94
CA VAL A 839 20.33 -3.85 16.83
C VAL A 839 20.23 -5.37 16.79
N THR A 840 19.04 -5.92 17.02
CA THR A 840 18.72 -7.33 16.77
C THR A 840 18.63 -7.62 15.26
N ASP A 841 18.41 -8.87 14.87
CA ASP A 841 18.19 -9.22 13.46
C ASP A 841 16.94 -8.53 12.87
N GLU A 842 15.94 -8.25 13.70
CA GLU A 842 14.70 -7.55 13.35
C GLU A 842 14.85 -6.02 13.32
N GLY A 843 16.07 -5.50 13.56
CA GLY A 843 16.35 -4.06 13.54
C GLY A 843 15.96 -3.30 14.81
N ILE A 844 15.61 -3.99 15.90
CA ILE A 844 15.28 -3.36 17.19
C ILE A 844 16.56 -3.05 17.96
N ASP A 845 16.65 -1.93 18.70
CA ASP A 845 17.82 -1.62 19.52
C ASP A 845 18.19 -2.77 20.46
N SER A 846 19.47 -3.14 20.45
CA SER A 846 20.02 -4.21 21.26
C SER A 846 20.68 -3.66 22.51
N ASN A 847 20.39 -4.27 23.66
CA ASN A 847 21.01 -3.93 24.94
C ASN A 847 22.31 -4.70 25.22
N ILE A 848 22.72 -5.61 24.32
CA ILE A 848 23.91 -6.46 24.54
C ILE A 848 25.22 -5.78 24.13
N ALA A 849 25.16 -4.62 23.47
CA ALA A 849 26.32 -3.82 23.08
C ALA A 849 26.03 -2.32 23.17
N LYS A 850 27.01 -1.55 23.66
CA LYS A 850 27.01 -0.08 23.63
C LYS A 850 27.77 0.40 22.40
N VAL A 851 27.26 1.43 21.73
CA VAL A 851 27.94 2.08 20.60
C VAL A 851 28.25 3.52 20.96
N GLU A 852 29.53 3.89 20.89
CA GLU A 852 30.03 5.25 21.11
C GLU A 852 30.66 5.74 19.80
N ALA A 853 29.95 6.61 19.08
CA ALA A 853 30.33 7.07 17.74
C ALA A 853 31.04 8.43 17.74
N ASP A 854 32.03 8.58 16.86
CA ASP A 854 32.70 9.83 16.48
C ASP A 854 32.73 9.90 14.94
N GLY A 855 31.65 10.44 14.36
CA GLY A 855 31.46 10.52 12.92
C GLY A 855 31.52 9.16 12.22
N LEU A 856 32.50 8.98 11.33
CA LEU A 856 32.70 7.75 10.56
C LEU A 856 33.38 6.61 11.36
N THR A 857 33.70 6.82 12.63
CA THR A 857 34.28 5.80 13.50
C THR A 857 33.33 5.52 14.65
N ALA A 858 33.20 4.25 15.07
CA ALA A 858 32.46 3.90 16.26
C ALA A 858 33.22 2.88 17.12
N LYS A 859 33.24 3.11 18.43
CA LYS A 859 33.69 2.13 19.42
C LYS A 859 32.49 1.34 19.91
N VAL A 860 32.54 0.03 19.73
CA VAL A 860 31.50 -0.91 20.14
C VAL A 860 32.00 -1.68 21.37
N THR A 861 31.26 -1.60 22.46
CA THR A 861 31.58 -2.25 23.74
C THR A 861 30.54 -3.32 24.03
N ALA A 862 30.96 -4.58 24.15
CA ALA A 862 30.08 -5.68 24.50
C ALA A 862 29.66 -5.63 25.98
N ILE A 863 28.35 -5.81 26.23
CA ILE A 863 27.73 -5.77 27.55
C ILE A 863 27.31 -7.19 28.00
N GLY A 864 26.71 -7.98 27.10
CA GLY A 864 26.20 -9.31 27.43
C GLY A 864 26.24 -10.27 26.23
N ASP A 865 26.07 -11.55 26.52
CA ASP A 865 26.13 -12.65 25.56
C ASP A 865 24.97 -12.60 24.56
N GLY A 866 25.26 -12.98 23.32
CA GLY A 866 24.27 -13.03 22.24
C GLY A 866 24.83 -12.55 20.90
N ALA A 867 23.92 -12.34 19.94
CA ALA A 867 24.24 -11.81 18.62
C ALA A 867 23.53 -10.47 18.40
N PHE A 868 24.18 -9.56 17.70
CA PHE A 868 23.62 -8.28 17.28
C PHE A 868 24.16 -7.89 15.91
N ARG A 869 23.47 -6.97 15.23
CA ARG A 869 23.94 -6.32 14.01
C ARG A 869 24.40 -4.92 14.35
N LEU A 870 25.61 -4.58 13.93
CA LEU A 870 26.08 -3.21 13.97
C LEU A 870 25.64 -2.53 12.68
N ARG A 871 24.78 -1.52 12.80
CA ARG A 871 24.30 -0.70 11.68
C ARG A 871 25.06 0.61 11.60
N CYS A 872 25.38 1.01 10.37
CA CYS A 872 25.77 2.37 10.01
C CYS A 872 24.76 2.89 8.98
N MET A 873 24.09 3.98 9.31
CA MET A 873 22.96 4.50 8.55
C MET A 873 23.22 5.93 8.10
N SER A 874 22.57 6.37 7.02
CA SER A 874 22.59 7.77 6.61
C SER A 874 21.22 8.23 6.16
N LYS A 875 20.93 9.51 6.43
CA LYS A 875 19.71 10.18 6.00
C LYS A 875 19.76 10.68 4.54
N ASN A 876 20.96 10.71 3.95
CA ASN A 876 21.20 10.95 2.53
C ASN A 876 20.45 12.17 1.94
N GLY A 877 20.43 13.29 2.67
CA GLY A 877 19.76 14.53 2.27
C GLY A 877 18.28 14.62 2.61
N THR A 878 17.78 13.73 3.46
CA THR A 878 16.40 13.75 3.99
C THR A 878 16.40 13.83 5.53
N ASP A 879 15.23 13.84 6.14
CA ASP A 879 15.04 13.82 7.60
C ASP A 879 14.99 12.40 8.19
N LYS A 880 14.77 11.40 7.33
CA LYS A 880 14.68 9.96 7.64
C LYS A 880 15.89 9.19 7.15
N THR A 881 16.12 7.99 7.68
CA THR A 881 17.15 7.08 7.15
C THR A 881 16.79 6.68 5.72
N LYS A 882 17.78 6.63 4.83
CA LYS A 882 17.61 6.20 3.43
C LYS A 882 18.57 5.10 3.01
N LEU A 883 19.62 4.87 3.81
CA LEU A 883 20.61 3.84 3.57
C LEU A 883 20.95 3.18 4.89
N ILE A 884 20.96 1.86 4.88
CA ILE A 884 21.36 1.02 6.00
C ILE A 884 22.48 0.11 5.50
N SER A 885 23.63 0.15 6.16
CA SER A 885 24.70 -0.84 6.04
C SER A 885 24.85 -1.56 7.36
N GLN A 886 25.17 -2.86 7.33
CA GLN A 886 25.24 -3.66 8.54
C GLN A 886 26.25 -4.81 8.48
N LEU A 887 26.75 -5.21 9.66
CA LEU A 887 27.57 -6.40 9.87
C LEU A 887 27.10 -7.14 11.13
N GLU A 888 27.15 -8.46 11.08
CA GLU A 888 26.83 -9.36 12.20
C GLU A 888 27.98 -9.40 13.22
N TYR A 889 27.64 -9.41 14.51
CA TYR A 889 28.59 -9.58 15.62
C TYR A 889 28.08 -10.61 16.64
N THR A 890 29.00 -11.25 17.36
CA THR A 890 28.67 -12.22 18.43
C THR A 890 29.48 -11.92 19.69
N VAL A 891 28.82 -12.01 20.85
CA VAL A 891 29.40 -11.84 22.19
C VAL A 891 29.26 -13.13 22.97
N THR A 892 30.34 -13.57 23.62
CA THR A 892 30.35 -14.78 24.46
C THR A 892 31.11 -14.57 25.77
N GLY A 893 30.67 -15.21 26.85
CA GLY A 893 31.37 -15.24 28.15
C GLY A 893 31.22 -14.00 29.03
N LEU A 894 30.30 -13.08 28.73
CA LEU A 894 29.98 -11.88 29.53
C LEU A 894 28.72 -12.01 30.39
N GLY A 895 27.86 -13.02 30.15
CA GLY A 895 26.60 -13.24 30.87
C GLY A 895 25.41 -12.47 30.29
N THR A 896 24.26 -12.51 30.97
CA THR A 896 23.00 -11.95 30.45
C THR A 896 22.93 -10.43 30.59
N ALA A 897 22.55 -9.72 29.52
CA ALA A 897 22.13 -8.33 29.58
C ALA A 897 20.61 -8.23 29.87
N TYR A 898 20.22 -7.39 30.82
CA TYR A 898 18.82 -7.19 31.20
C TYR A 898 18.17 -6.02 30.46
N LYS A 899 16.87 -6.11 30.20
CA LYS A 899 16.06 -5.06 29.56
C LYS A 899 15.74 -3.96 30.59
N ASP A 900 15.86 -2.69 30.20
CA ASP A 900 15.50 -1.54 31.05
C ASP A 900 13.99 -1.21 30.89
N PRO A 901 13.15 -1.43 31.92
CA PRO A 901 11.71 -1.16 31.85
C PRO A 901 11.37 0.32 31.77
N TYR A 902 12.32 1.21 32.10
CA TYR A 902 12.11 2.65 32.11
C TYR A 902 12.43 3.30 30.75
N GLY A 903 13.06 2.54 29.84
CA GLY A 903 13.06 2.81 28.42
C GLY A 903 11.86 2.15 27.73
N PHE A 904 11.70 2.43 26.44
CA PHE A 904 10.67 1.75 25.65
C PHE A 904 11.12 0.34 25.26
N ILE A 905 10.40 -0.68 25.73
CA ILE A 905 10.61 -2.08 25.33
C ILE A 905 9.66 -2.38 24.17
N ALA A 906 10.20 -2.49 22.96
CA ALA A 906 9.43 -2.84 21.77
C ALA A 906 8.82 -4.25 21.90
N ALA A 907 7.58 -4.41 21.45
CA ALA A 907 6.89 -5.69 21.58
C ALA A 907 7.53 -6.80 20.73
N GLY A 908 8.22 -6.44 19.65
CA GLY A 908 9.02 -7.38 18.86
C GLY A 908 10.17 -8.05 19.62
N LEU A 909 10.54 -7.57 20.82
CA LEU A 909 11.53 -8.19 21.70
C LEU A 909 10.97 -9.30 22.60
N TYR A 910 9.74 -9.77 22.32
CA TYR A 910 9.14 -10.86 23.09
C TYR A 910 10.01 -12.13 22.97
N ASP A 911 10.15 -12.86 24.08
CA ASP A 911 10.94 -14.09 24.19
C ASP A 911 10.08 -15.29 24.63
N TYR A 912 8.78 -15.06 24.80
CA TYR A 912 7.76 -16.08 25.03
C TYR A 912 6.47 -15.71 24.31
N SER A 913 5.82 -16.68 23.69
CA SER A 913 4.45 -16.52 23.19
C SER A 913 3.65 -17.82 23.27
N LYS A 914 2.32 -17.65 23.35
CA LYS A 914 1.33 -18.74 23.25
C LYS A 914 0.19 -18.27 22.35
N GLY A 915 -0.23 -19.10 21.41
CA GLY A 915 -1.15 -18.70 20.34
C GLY A 915 -0.42 -18.06 19.15
N GLU A 916 -1.17 -17.52 18.19
CA GLU A 916 -0.58 -16.89 17.00
C GLU A 916 -0.21 -15.43 17.27
N VAL A 917 1.06 -15.10 17.03
CA VAL A 917 1.59 -13.73 17.06
C VAL A 917 2.07 -13.38 15.65
N GLY A 918 1.43 -12.39 15.04
CA GLY A 918 1.83 -11.82 13.75
C GLY A 918 2.68 -10.56 13.93
N ASN A 919 3.21 -10.06 12.82
CA ASN A 919 3.95 -8.79 12.82
C ASN A 919 3.01 -7.61 13.08
N GLY A 920 3.39 -6.77 14.05
CA GLY A 920 2.82 -5.44 14.21
C GLY A 920 3.64 -4.42 13.42
N ASN A 921 3.03 -3.26 13.17
CA ASN A 921 3.74 -2.13 12.57
C ASN A 921 4.73 -1.55 13.60
N GLU A 922 5.68 -0.73 13.15
CA GLU A 922 6.66 -0.08 14.03
C GLU A 922 7.39 -1.05 15.01
N ARG A 923 7.77 -2.25 14.54
CA ARG A 923 8.43 -3.32 15.33
C ARG A 923 7.59 -3.84 16.51
N GLY A 924 6.27 -3.66 16.42
CA GLY A 924 5.31 -4.22 17.36
C GLY A 924 4.91 -5.66 17.01
N VAL A 925 3.89 -6.15 17.70
CA VAL A 925 3.25 -7.46 17.44
C VAL A 925 1.76 -7.27 17.16
N ALA A 926 1.16 -8.20 16.42
CA ALA A 926 -0.28 -8.28 16.18
C ALA A 926 -0.82 -9.60 16.73
N THR A 927 -1.90 -9.53 17.51
CA THR A 927 -2.53 -10.73 18.08
C THR A 927 -3.51 -11.38 17.11
N SER A 928 -3.85 -12.64 17.36
CA SER A 928 -4.87 -13.35 16.59
C SER A 928 -6.26 -12.69 16.72
N ARG A 929 -7.10 -12.86 15.67
CA ARG A 929 -8.54 -12.55 15.75
C ARG A 929 -9.29 -13.53 16.64
N ASP A 930 -8.84 -14.78 16.68
CA ASP A 930 -9.49 -15.89 17.37
C ASP A 930 -8.56 -16.48 18.44
N GLY A 931 -9.11 -16.75 19.62
CA GLY A 931 -8.39 -17.41 20.71
C GLY A 931 -7.53 -16.48 21.56
N GLU A 932 -6.79 -17.10 22.48
CA GLU A 932 -5.88 -16.39 23.40
C GLU A 932 -4.50 -16.22 22.76
N THR A 933 -3.95 -15.02 22.85
CA THR A 933 -2.56 -14.70 22.50
C THR A 933 -1.83 -14.21 23.75
N GLN A 934 -0.74 -14.87 24.12
CA GLN A 934 0.17 -14.45 25.18
C GLN A 934 1.45 -13.89 24.57
N VAL A 935 1.93 -12.74 25.05
CA VAL A 935 3.18 -12.10 24.64
C VAL A 935 4.01 -11.80 25.89
N GLY A 936 5.10 -12.54 26.08
CA GLY A 936 5.93 -12.50 27.29
C GLY A 936 7.35 -12.01 27.06
N PHE A 937 7.89 -11.35 28.08
CA PHE A 937 9.22 -10.77 28.11
C PHE A 937 9.93 -11.14 29.41
N ARG A 938 11.13 -11.72 29.31
CA ARG A 938 11.97 -12.08 30.45
C ARG A 938 13.13 -11.12 30.64
N GLY A 939 13.72 -11.19 31.84
CA GLY A 939 14.97 -10.50 32.15
C GLY A 939 14.84 -8.98 32.14
N ILE A 940 13.77 -8.46 32.73
CA ILE A 940 13.54 -7.02 32.88
C ILE A 940 14.01 -6.59 34.27
N ASP A 941 14.94 -5.64 34.34
CA ASP A 941 15.52 -5.18 35.60
C ASP A 941 14.87 -3.86 36.05
N PHE A 942 13.94 -3.96 37.00
CA PHE A 942 13.26 -2.83 37.63
C PHE A 942 14.11 -2.15 38.72
N GLY A 943 15.30 -2.68 39.03
CA GLY A 943 16.09 -2.22 40.14
C GLY A 943 15.37 -2.39 41.50
N PRO A 944 15.93 -1.86 42.58
CA PRO A 944 15.47 -2.17 43.93
C PRO A 944 14.12 -1.54 44.30
N TYR A 945 13.79 -0.37 43.75
CA TYR A 945 12.52 0.30 44.07
C TYR A 945 11.40 -0.19 43.16
N GLY A 946 11.62 -0.18 41.84
CA GLY A 946 10.62 -0.67 40.90
C GLY A 946 9.49 0.31 40.57
N SER A 947 8.45 -0.17 39.88
CA SER A 947 7.32 0.65 39.42
C SER A 947 6.01 -0.14 39.39
N ASP A 948 4.89 0.54 39.63
CA ASP A 948 3.52 0.03 39.47
C ASP A 948 2.75 0.72 38.33
N THR A 949 3.37 1.63 37.57
CA THR A 949 2.71 2.37 36.49
C THR A 949 3.30 1.98 35.14
N ILE A 950 2.46 1.47 34.24
CA ILE A 950 2.82 1.01 32.89
C ILE A 950 2.06 1.79 31.82
N THR A 951 2.74 2.12 30.72
CA THR A 951 2.14 2.73 29.53
C THR A 951 2.21 1.77 28.34
N LEU A 952 1.07 1.58 27.68
CA LEU A 952 0.91 0.67 26.52
C LEU A 952 0.43 1.46 25.29
N PRO A 953 1.21 1.55 24.21
CA PRO A 953 0.73 2.03 22.91
C PRO A 953 0.03 0.89 22.15
N ILE A 954 -1.28 1.02 21.96
CA ILE A 954 -2.14 0.02 21.30
C ILE A 954 -2.79 0.62 20.04
N PHE A 955 -2.77 -0.16 18.95
CA PHE A 955 -3.62 0.08 17.78
C PHE A 955 -4.74 -0.98 17.77
N ALA A 956 -5.96 -0.54 18.04
CA ALA A 956 -7.17 -1.35 18.04
C ALA A 956 -7.92 -1.22 16.71
N LEU A 957 -8.51 -2.32 16.23
CA LEU A 957 -9.22 -2.35 14.94
C LEU A 957 -10.63 -1.77 15.00
N SER A 958 -11.20 -1.59 16.18
CA SER A 958 -12.53 -1.03 16.43
C SER A 958 -12.52 -0.12 17.67
N SER A 959 -13.60 0.63 17.86
CA SER A 959 -13.78 1.49 19.06
C SER A 959 -14.41 0.73 20.25
N GLU A 960 -14.57 -0.59 20.12
CA GLU A 960 -15.08 -1.46 21.18
C GLU A 960 -14.07 -1.58 22.33
N PRO A 961 -14.50 -1.98 23.54
CA PRO A 961 -13.60 -2.31 24.64
C PRO A 961 -12.71 -3.53 24.32
N TYR A 962 -11.43 -3.44 24.67
CA TYR A 962 -10.45 -4.53 24.58
C TYR A 962 -9.91 -4.88 25.97
N THR A 963 -10.06 -6.14 26.39
CA THR A 963 -9.53 -6.62 27.67
C THR A 963 -8.06 -7.04 27.51
N ILE A 964 -7.20 -6.57 28.41
CA ILE A 964 -5.77 -6.89 28.46
C ILE A 964 -5.42 -7.32 29.89
N GLN A 965 -4.95 -8.56 30.05
CA GLN A 965 -4.41 -9.02 31.33
C GLN A 965 -2.90 -8.85 31.34
N ILE A 966 -2.36 -8.35 32.45
CA ILE A 966 -0.93 -8.12 32.67
C ILE A 966 -0.48 -9.00 33.83
N TRP A 967 0.54 -9.82 33.59
CA TRP A 967 1.07 -10.79 34.54
C TRP A 967 2.52 -10.48 34.87
N GLU A 968 2.89 -10.66 36.14
CA GLU A 968 4.27 -10.90 36.55
C GLU A 968 4.55 -12.40 36.38
N GLY A 969 5.55 -12.75 35.57
CA GLY A 969 5.77 -14.13 35.12
C GLY A 969 4.88 -14.54 33.93
N MET A 970 5.01 -15.80 33.49
CA MET A 970 4.16 -16.35 32.41
C MET A 970 2.94 -17.06 33.01
N PRO A 971 1.71 -16.86 32.52
CA PRO A 971 0.48 -17.34 33.16
C PRO A 971 0.46 -18.83 33.55
N ASP A 972 1.14 -19.69 32.80
CA ASP A 972 1.17 -21.14 33.02
C ASP A 972 2.39 -21.62 33.86
N GLU A 973 3.21 -20.70 34.38
CA GLU A 973 4.41 -20.99 35.18
C GLU A 973 4.16 -20.85 36.69
N GLU A 974 4.84 -21.69 37.49
CA GLU A 974 4.76 -21.64 38.94
C GLU A 974 5.35 -20.31 39.46
N GLY A 975 4.59 -19.61 40.31
CA GLY A 975 5.00 -18.32 40.88
C GLY A 975 4.55 -17.09 40.09
N SER A 976 3.86 -17.26 38.97
CA SER A 976 3.29 -16.14 38.20
C SER A 976 1.99 -15.61 38.82
N GLU A 977 1.78 -14.30 38.71
CA GLU A 977 0.62 -13.59 39.29
C GLU A 977 0.06 -12.55 38.32
N MET A 978 -1.27 -12.49 38.19
CA MET A 978 -1.93 -11.42 37.44
C MET A 978 -1.89 -10.12 38.25
N VAL A 979 -1.22 -9.11 37.71
CA VAL A 979 -1.02 -7.82 38.37
C VAL A 979 -1.93 -6.72 37.84
N ALA A 980 -2.60 -6.93 36.70
CA ALA A 980 -3.70 -6.09 36.26
C ALA A 980 -4.64 -6.82 35.29
N ASP A 981 -5.91 -6.44 35.29
CA ASP A 981 -6.90 -6.80 34.26
C ASP A 981 -7.58 -5.50 33.82
N VAL A 982 -7.21 -4.99 32.65
CA VAL A 982 -7.52 -3.63 32.22
C VAL A 982 -8.31 -3.61 30.92
N ILE A 983 -9.00 -2.48 30.69
CA ILE A 983 -9.74 -2.23 29.46
C ILE A 983 -9.03 -1.12 28.69
N TYR A 984 -8.73 -1.38 27.43
CA TYR A 984 -8.34 -0.37 26.45
C TYR A 984 -9.56 0.00 25.59
N GLN A 985 -9.93 1.28 25.56
CA GLN A 985 -11.02 1.78 24.72
C GLN A 985 -10.73 3.20 24.24
N LYS A 986 -10.45 3.34 22.95
CA LYS A 986 -10.27 4.63 22.25
C LYS A 986 -10.92 4.57 20.87
N PRO A 987 -11.26 5.71 20.26
CA PRO A 987 -11.66 5.74 18.86
C PRO A 987 -10.60 5.04 18.00
N SER A 988 -11.03 4.06 17.19
CA SER A 988 -10.14 3.38 16.26
C SER A 988 -9.56 4.38 15.26
N LYS A 989 -8.23 4.34 15.10
CA LYS A 989 -7.49 5.08 14.09
C LYS A 989 -6.60 4.09 13.37
N TRP A 990 -6.89 3.88 12.08
CA TRP A 990 -6.16 2.90 11.27
C TRP A 990 -4.66 3.16 11.30
N ASN A 991 -3.89 2.12 11.61
CA ASN A 991 -2.43 2.15 11.64
C ASN A 991 -1.83 3.24 12.56
N VAL A 992 -2.49 3.54 13.69
CA VAL A 992 -2.01 4.51 14.67
C VAL A 992 -2.08 3.92 16.07
N TYR A 993 -0.92 3.82 16.72
CA TYR A 993 -0.81 3.47 18.13
C TYR A 993 -1.26 4.65 18.99
N GLN A 994 -2.14 4.40 19.96
CA GLN A 994 -2.54 5.38 20.96
C GLN A 994 -2.18 4.83 22.34
N GLU A 995 -1.49 5.65 23.14
CA GLU A 995 -0.97 5.27 24.46
C GLU A 995 -2.07 5.29 25.50
N GLU A 996 -2.09 4.31 26.39
CA GLU A 996 -2.90 4.31 27.61
C GLU A 996 -2.04 3.88 28.80
N THR A 997 -2.27 4.51 29.96
CA THR A 997 -1.47 4.26 31.17
C THR A 997 -2.32 3.58 32.22
N TYR A 998 -1.76 2.52 32.81
CA TYR A 998 -2.42 1.68 33.80
C TYR A 998 -1.60 1.59 35.08
N ARG A 999 -2.30 1.36 36.19
CA ARG A 999 -1.68 1.09 37.49
C ARG A 999 -1.87 -0.38 37.85
N LEU A 1000 -0.78 -1.03 38.22
CA LEU A 1000 -0.72 -2.44 38.63
C LEU A 1000 -1.16 -2.60 40.10
N SER A 1001 -1.60 -3.80 40.46
CA SER A 1001 -2.01 -4.16 41.84
C SER A 1001 -0.85 -4.16 42.83
N LYS A 1002 0.38 -4.29 42.34
CA LYS A 1002 1.62 -4.23 43.11
C LYS A 1002 2.75 -3.63 42.28
N ARG A 1003 3.79 -3.18 42.99
CA ARG A 1003 5.03 -2.66 42.41
C ARG A 1003 5.93 -3.82 41.96
N LEU A 1004 6.38 -3.79 40.71
CA LEU A 1004 7.36 -4.75 40.18
C LEU A 1004 8.78 -4.23 40.47
N SER A 1005 9.64 -5.06 41.07
CA SER A 1005 11.01 -4.71 41.47
C SER A 1005 11.98 -5.87 41.23
N GLY A 1006 13.29 -5.58 41.21
CA GLY A 1006 14.34 -6.54 40.87
C GLY A 1006 14.26 -7.00 39.41
N VAL A 1007 14.87 -8.15 39.13
CA VAL A 1007 14.79 -8.78 37.80
C VAL A 1007 13.58 -9.69 37.76
N THR A 1008 12.60 -9.36 36.92
CA THR A 1008 11.37 -10.14 36.75
C THR A 1008 10.97 -10.28 35.28
N SER A 1009 9.81 -10.89 35.03
CA SER A 1009 9.23 -11.09 33.70
C SER A 1009 7.83 -10.50 33.64
N ILE A 1010 7.39 -10.06 32.46
CA ILE A 1010 6.03 -9.55 32.24
C ILE A 1010 5.38 -10.28 31.07
N CYS A 1011 4.09 -10.59 31.18
CA CYS A 1011 3.32 -11.19 30.10
C CYS A 1011 1.97 -10.49 29.90
N PHE A 1012 1.61 -10.26 28.65
CA PHE A 1012 0.32 -9.75 28.24
C PHE A 1012 -0.55 -10.87 27.68
N VAL A 1013 -1.79 -10.98 28.14
CA VAL A 1013 -2.77 -11.96 27.63
C VAL A 1013 -3.93 -11.21 26.97
N LEU A 1014 -4.14 -11.48 25.69
CA LEU A 1014 -5.11 -10.80 24.83
C LEU A 1014 -5.99 -11.82 24.12
N ARG A 1015 -7.27 -11.50 23.89
CA ARG A 1015 -8.25 -12.41 23.26
C ARG A 1015 -8.94 -11.83 22.02
N GLN A 1016 -8.51 -10.65 21.60
CA GLN A 1016 -9.01 -9.92 20.43
C GLN A 1016 -7.81 -9.46 19.61
N LYS A 1017 -8.00 -9.25 18.31
CA LYS A 1017 -6.96 -8.71 17.43
C LYS A 1017 -6.66 -7.26 17.77
N VAL A 1018 -5.47 -7.02 18.29
CA VAL A 1018 -4.87 -5.71 18.52
C VAL A 1018 -3.43 -5.73 18.05
N HIS A 1019 -2.91 -4.54 17.77
CA HIS A 1019 -1.49 -4.34 17.56
C HIS A 1019 -0.90 -3.68 18.80
N MET A 1020 0.16 -4.26 19.37
CA MET A 1020 0.88 -3.73 20.52
C MET A 1020 2.27 -3.28 20.08
N LYS A 1021 2.60 -2.00 20.27
CA LYS A 1021 3.92 -1.47 19.88
C LYS A 1021 5.02 -1.93 20.84
N GLY A 1022 4.68 -2.05 22.12
CA GLY A 1022 5.61 -2.27 23.22
C GLY A 1022 5.06 -1.73 24.52
N PHE A 1023 5.93 -1.45 25.47
CA PHE A 1023 5.55 -0.86 26.76
C PHE A 1023 6.72 -0.14 27.41
N SER A 1024 6.42 0.71 28.39
CA SER A 1024 7.39 1.33 29.29
C SER A 1024 6.77 1.53 30.66
N PHE A 1025 7.61 1.55 31.69
CA PHE A 1025 7.21 1.86 33.06
C PHE A 1025 7.63 3.28 33.44
N GLU A 1026 6.81 3.94 34.26
CA GLU A 1026 7.19 5.20 34.85
C GLU A 1026 8.34 4.98 35.85
N ARG A 1027 9.44 5.73 35.70
CA ARG A 1027 10.51 5.73 36.70
C ARG A 1027 10.02 6.44 37.95
N GLN A 1028 9.58 5.65 38.92
CA GLN A 1028 9.20 6.12 40.24
C GLN A 1028 10.44 6.17 41.12
N SER A 1029 10.54 7.21 41.95
CA SER A 1029 11.60 7.33 42.93
C SER A 1029 10.99 7.66 44.27
N ARG A 1030 11.32 6.81 45.25
CA ARG A 1030 10.98 6.98 46.64
C ARG A 1030 11.29 8.38 47.16
N ALA A 1031 12.37 9.00 46.66
CA ALA A 1031 12.82 10.32 47.08
C ALA A 1031 11.75 11.41 46.93
N PHE A 1032 10.95 11.34 45.87
CA PHE A 1032 9.98 12.39 45.54
C PHE A 1032 8.55 12.03 45.95
N GLU A 1033 8.34 10.84 46.50
CA GLU A 1033 7.05 10.41 47.06
C GLU A 1033 6.91 10.87 48.52
N GLN A 1034 5.68 10.87 49.02
CA GLN A 1034 5.43 11.09 50.44
C GLN A 1034 5.86 9.85 51.22
N ASN A 1035 6.87 10.01 52.06
CA ASN A 1035 7.43 8.98 52.92
C ASN A 1035 6.98 9.22 54.36
N ASP A 1036 6.16 8.33 54.88
CA ASP A 1036 5.78 8.34 56.28
C ASP A 1036 7.01 8.13 57.16
N ALA A 1037 7.10 8.86 58.28
CA ALA A 1037 8.25 8.76 59.18
C ALA A 1037 8.42 7.34 59.73
N ALA A 1038 7.31 6.63 59.97
CA ALA A 1038 7.31 5.24 60.41
C ALA A 1038 7.80 4.25 59.33
N SER A 1039 7.89 4.66 58.06
CA SER A 1039 8.39 3.83 56.96
C SER A 1039 9.92 3.74 56.90
N CYS A 1040 10.64 4.32 57.88
CA CYS A 1040 12.09 4.21 57.97
C CYS A 1040 12.54 2.76 58.18
N GLU A 1041 13.59 2.36 57.48
CA GLU A 1041 14.19 1.03 57.58
C GLU A 1041 14.92 0.82 58.90
N ARG A 1042 15.46 1.91 59.46
CA ARG A 1042 16.11 1.90 60.76
C ARG A 1042 15.76 3.15 61.54
N ILE A 1043 15.38 2.95 62.79
CA ILE A 1043 15.21 4.00 63.78
C ILE A 1043 15.98 3.62 65.05
N TYR A 1044 16.75 4.54 65.60
CA TYR A 1044 17.47 4.36 66.85
C TYR A 1044 17.66 5.69 67.58
N GLY A 1045 17.65 5.69 68.91
CA GLY A 1045 17.79 6.89 69.74
C GLY A 1045 17.25 6.72 71.15
N ASP A 1046 17.26 7.79 71.94
CA ASP A 1046 17.02 7.72 73.38
C ASP A 1046 15.53 7.75 73.77
N SER A 1047 14.66 8.38 72.95
CA SER A 1047 13.20 8.47 73.21
C SER A 1047 12.41 8.72 71.92
N PHE A 1048 11.51 7.80 71.56
CA PHE A 1048 10.52 7.95 70.49
C PHE A 1048 9.41 6.89 70.65
N THR A 1049 8.26 7.11 70.02
CA THR A 1049 7.15 6.16 69.90
C THR A 1049 6.74 6.06 68.43
N VAL A 1050 6.81 4.86 67.85
CA VAL A 1050 6.33 4.63 66.49
C VAL A 1050 4.81 4.41 66.55
N ALA A 1051 4.07 5.23 65.80
CA ALA A 1051 2.62 5.17 65.65
C ALA A 1051 2.26 4.88 64.19
N ASP A 1052 0.98 4.71 63.87
CA ASP A 1052 0.52 4.42 62.51
C ASP A 1052 0.87 5.56 61.54
N GLY A 1053 1.84 5.30 60.65
CA GLY A 1053 2.38 6.25 59.68
C GLY A 1053 3.26 7.39 60.26
N ARG A 1054 3.57 7.41 61.57
CA ARG A 1054 4.28 8.54 62.22
C ARG A 1054 5.26 8.10 63.30
N VAL A 1055 6.16 8.99 63.69
CA VAL A 1055 7.03 8.81 64.85
C VAL A 1055 6.86 10.00 65.78
N GLU A 1056 6.31 9.77 66.97
CA GLU A 1056 5.97 10.79 67.96
C GLU A 1056 6.91 10.72 69.17
N GLY A 1057 6.98 11.79 69.96
CA GLY A 1057 7.82 11.90 71.14
C GLY A 1057 9.31 11.82 70.83
N ILE A 1058 9.73 12.28 69.63
CA ILE A 1058 11.13 12.26 69.19
C ILE A 1058 11.93 13.22 70.08
N GLY A 1059 12.74 12.61 70.94
CA GLY A 1059 13.61 13.26 71.92
C GLY A 1059 15.07 13.32 71.43
N ASN A 1060 16.00 13.10 72.36
CA ASN A 1060 17.43 13.25 72.10
C ASN A 1060 17.99 12.12 71.21
N ASN A 1061 18.89 12.49 70.28
CA ASN A 1061 19.72 11.59 69.48
C ASN A 1061 18.96 10.55 68.65
N VAL A 1062 17.72 10.86 68.24
CA VAL A 1062 16.94 9.94 67.41
C VAL A 1062 17.31 10.11 65.95
N SER A 1063 17.58 9.01 65.26
CA SER A 1063 17.90 8.97 63.84
C SER A 1063 16.92 8.06 63.10
N LEU A 1064 16.34 8.54 62.01
CA LEU A 1064 15.49 7.77 61.10
C LEU A 1064 16.21 7.66 59.75
N GLU A 1065 16.54 6.45 59.34
CA GLU A 1065 17.27 6.16 58.10
C GLU A 1065 16.33 5.63 57.01
N PHE A 1066 16.44 6.25 55.83
CA PHE A 1066 15.72 5.91 54.61
C PHE A 1066 16.75 5.69 53.48
N PRO A 1067 17.17 4.44 53.23
CA PRO A 1067 18.08 4.10 52.16
C PRO A 1067 17.39 4.14 50.79
N HIS A 1068 18.20 4.14 49.72
CA HIS A 1068 17.76 4.04 48.33
C HIS A 1068 16.89 5.21 47.82
N MET A 1069 17.16 6.43 48.27
CA MET A 1069 16.55 7.65 47.77
C MET A 1069 17.27 8.12 46.50
N ASP A 1070 16.69 7.86 45.33
CA ASP A 1070 17.27 8.26 44.04
C ASP A 1070 16.80 9.65 43.61
N PHE A 1071 17.70 10.64 43.69
CA PHE A 1071 17.42 12.01 43.28
C PHE A 1071 17.68 12.29 41.80
N SER A 1072 18.14 11.30 41.02
CA SER A 1072 18.58 11.44 39.62
C SER A 1072 19.66 12.52 39.42
N GLU A 1073 20.08 12.78 38.17
CA GLU A 1073 20.98 13.91 37.86
C GLU A 1073 20.32 15.29 38.01
N ALA A 1074 18.98 15.35 37.89
CA ALA A 1074 18.23 16.59 38.05
C ALA A 1074 18.34 17.11 39.49
N GLY A 1075 18.41 16.19 40.47
CA GLY A 1075 18.58 16.47 41.88
C GLY A 1075 17.35 17.09 42.55
N THR A 1076 17.49 17.35 43.84
CA THR A 1076 16.53 18.14 44.64
C THR A 1076 17.23 19.24 45.39
N ALA A 1077 16.54 20.36 45.60
CA ALA A 1077 16.97 21.45 46.48
C ALA A 1077 15.88 21.81 47.50
N LYS A 1078 14.85 20.98 47.64
CA LYS A 1078 13.70 21.25 48.50
C LYS A 1078 13.23 20.01 49.22
N LEU A 1079 13.02 20.17 50.51
CA LEU A 1079 12.47 19.14 51.39
C LEU A 1079 11.20 19.67 52.04
N VAL A 1080 10.14 18.89 51.96
CA VAL A 1080 8.89 19.13 52.66
C VAL A 1080 8.81 18.18 53.84
N VAL A 1081 8.57 18.70 55.04
CA VAL A 1081 8.37 17.90 56.26
C VAL A 1081 7.02 18.26 56.85
N TYR A 1082 6.24 17.24 57.17
CA TYR A 1082 5.00 17.34 57.93
C TYR A 1082 5.23 16.81 59.34
N GLY A 1083 5.05 17.69 60.33
CA GLY A 1083 5.32 17.35 61.72
C GLY A 1083 4.85 18.44 62.67
N ARG A 1084 5.08 18.27 63.97
CA ARG A 1084 4.90 19.33 64.97
C ARG A 1084 6.06 19.42 65.93
N SER A 1085 6.36 20.65 66.34
CA SER A 1085 7.39 20.95 67.34
C SER A 1085 6.78 21.60 68.57
N ALA A 1086 7.08 21.06 69.76
CA ALA A 1086 6.65 21.63 71.04
C ALA A 1086 7.55 22.77 71.56
N ILE A 1087 8.69 23.02 70.88
CA ILE A 1087 9.70 24.02 71.23
C ILE A 1087 9.83 25.06 70.12
N ASP A 1088 10.26 26.28 70.49
CA ASP A 1088 10.33 27.45 69.61
C ASP A 1088 11.05 27.17 68.28
N LYS A 1089 12.18 26.44 68.34
CA LYS A 1089 12.93 25.96 67.17
C LYS A 1089 13.46 24.55 67.40
N ASN A 1090 13.13 23.64 66.50
CA ASN A 1090 13.63 22.27 66.52
C ASN A 1090 14.52 22.03 65.30
N THR A 1091 15.80 21.82 65.54
CA THR A 1091 16.80 21.61 64.48
C THR A 1091 16.85 20.14 64.09
N ILE A 1092 16.57 19.85 62.82
CA ILE A 1092 16.66 18.52 62.23
C ILE A 1092 17.87 18.50 61.30
N GLN A 1093 18.80 17.59 61.53
CA GLN A 1093 19.95 17.37 60.65
C GLN A 1093 19.59 16.29 59.62
N VAL A 1094 19.55 16.67 58.35
CA VAL A 1094 19.33 15.77 57.22
C VAL A 1094 20.68 15.37 56.65
N ARG A 1095 21.07 14.11 56.86
CA ARG A 1095 22.29 13.53 56.31
C ARG A 1095 21.98 12.80 55.00
N PHE A 1096 22.75 13.06 53.96
CA PHE A 1096 22.74 12.33 52.70
C PHE A 1096 24.06 11.57 52.57
N ALA A 1097 23.99 10.26 52.30
CA ALA A 1097 25.16 9.40 52.12
C ALA A 1097 25.05 8.64 50.79
N GLY A 1098 25.96 8.89 49.86
CA GLY A 1098 25.97 8.28 48.53
C GLY A 1098 27.38 7.94 48.05
N THR A 1099 27.51 7.56 46.78
CA THR A 1099 28.80 7.16 46.18
C THR A 1099 29.85 8.29 46.16
N ASP A 1100 29.39 9.55 46.12
CA ASP A 1100 30.25 10.74 46.06
C ASP A 1100 30.64 11.28 47.44
N GLY A 1101 30.26 10.60 48.52
CA GLY A 1101 30.54 10.96 49.92
C GLY A 1101 29.28 11.26 50.75
N GLU A 1102 29.50 11.77 51.98
CA GLU A 1102 28.41 12.19 52.88
C GLU A 1102 28.28 13.72 52.94
N SER A 1103 27.06 14.22 52.95
CA SER A 1103 26.74 15.62 53.24
C SER A 1103 25.70 15.73 54.37
N LYS A 1104 25.74 16.83 55.11
CA LYS A 1104 24.82 17.09 56.24
C LYS A 1104 24.27 18.49 56.12
N GLN A 1105 22.95 18.59 56.14
CA GLN A 1105 22.24 19.86 56.01
C GLN A 1105 21.31 20.05 57.22
N LEU A 1106 21.14 21.28 57.67
CA LEU A 1106 20.30 21.59 58.83
C LEU A 1106 19.03 22.28 58.38
N VAL A 1107 17.89 21.83 58.89
CA VAL A 1107 16.61 22.50 58.73
C VAL A 1107 16.03 22.81 60.11
N GLU A 1108 15.43 23.99 60.28
CA GLU A 1108 14.83 24.43 61.55
C GLU A 1108 13.31 24.45 61.45
N PHE A 1109 12.64 23.56 62.18
CA PHE A 1109 11.19 23.51 62.26
C PHE A 1109 10.70 24.35 63.44
N ASP A 1110 10.06 25.48 63.19
CA ASP A 1110 9.52 26.35 64.25
C ASP A 1110 8.35 25.68 64.99
N ARG A 1111 8.09 26.12 66.22
CA ARG A 1111 6.95 25.66 67.03
C ARG A 1111 5.63 25.67 66.26
N SER A 1112 4.84 24.60 66.42
CA SER A 1112 3.48 24.49 65.91
C SER A 1112 2.57 23.77 66.92
N ASP A 1113 1.35 24.27 67.11
CA ASP A 1113 0.38 23.68 68.05
C ASP A 1113 -0.26 22.39 67.51
N GLY A 1114 -0.13 22.14 66.20
CA GLY A 1114 -0.57 20.93 65.50
C GLY A 1114 0.41 20.52 64.41
N TYR A 1115 0.13 19.41 63.73
CA TYR A 1115 0.94 18.95 62.61
C TYR A 1115 0.80 19.90 61.41
N GLU A 1116 1.91 20.46 60.96
CA GLU A 1116 1.98 21.41 59.85
C GLU A 1116 2.98 20.94 58.80
N GLU A 1117 2.72 21.28 57.54
CA GLU A 1117 3.66 21.09 56.43
C GLU A 1117 4.59 22.30 56.36
N ARG A 1118 5.91 22.06 56.32
CA ARG A 1118 6.91 23.11 56.09
C ARG A 1118 7.89 22.72 55.01
N VAL A 1119 8.23 23.70 54.17
CA VAL A 1119 9.14 23.56 53.03
C VAL A 1119 10.49 24.18 53.39
N PHE A 1120 11.56 23.41 53.20
CA PHE A 1120 12.93 23.78 53.50
C PHE A 1120 13.76 23.81 52.22
N GLN A 1121 14.61 24.83 52.09
CA GLN A 1121 15.60 24.88 51.03
C GLN A 1121 16.84 24.09 51.45
N LEU A 1122 17.34 23.29 50.52
CA LEU A 1122 18.53 22.45 50.67
C LEU A 1122 19.57 22.82 49.63
N GLU A 1123 20.84 22.61 49.96
CA GLU A 1123 21.88 22.48 48.95
C GLU A 1123 21.55 21.29 48.04
N LYS A 1124 21.80 21.46 46.74
CA LYS A 1124 21.33 20.52 45.72
C LYS A 1124 21.96 19.13 45.89
N VAL A 1125 21.12 18.12 46.07
CA VAL A 1125 21.52 16.71 46.21
C VAL A 1125 21.11 15.93 44.95
N LYS A 1126 21.97 15.01 44.48
CA LYS A 1126 21.78 14.22 43.26
C LYS A 1126 22.08 12.74 43.49
N GLY A 1127 21.63 11.90 42.56
CA GLY A 1127 21.92 10.46 42.52
C GLY A 1127 21.30 9.66 43.66
N LEU A 1128 21.73 8.41 43.81
CA LEU A 1128 21.26 7.49 44.85
C LEU A 1128 21.89 7.81 46.20
N GLN A 1129 21.06 8.07 47.20
CA GLN A 1129 21.48 8.46 48.55
C GLN A 1129 20.75 7.63 49.61
N SER A 1130 21.38 7.42 50.76
CA SER A 1130 20.70 7.14 52.01
C SER A 1130 20.44 8.45 52.74
N VAL A 1131 19.18 8.73 53.04
CA VAL A 1131 18.75 9.94 53.77
C VAL A 1131 18.54 9.58 55.22
N THR A 1132 19.19 10.28 56.15
CA THR A 1132 18.96 10.10 57.59
C THR A 1132 18.51 11.41 58.22
N PHE A 1133 17.34 11.41 58.87
CA PHE A 1133 16.89 12.52 59.70
C PHE A 1133 17.39 12.32 61.12
N ILE A 1134 18.25 13.22 61.60
CA ILE A 1134 18.90 13.15 62.90
C ILE A 1134 18.39 14.31 63.77
N PHE A 1135 17.74 13.97 64.87
CA PHE A 1135 17.20 14.88 65.86
C PHE A 1135 18.21 15.04 67.00
N LEU A 1136 18.72 16.27 67.17
CA LEU A 1136 19.83 16.59 68.07
C LEU A 1136 19.37 16.67 69.54
N PRO A 1137 20.31 16.67 70.52
CA PRO A 1137 19.95 16.85 71.93
C PRO A 1137 19.12 18.12 72.18
N GLY A 1138 17.96 17.96 72.82
CA GLY A 1138 16.99 19.02 73.09
C GLY A 1138 15.74 18.99 72.19
N SER A 1139 15.70 18.14 71.16
CA SER A 1139 14.53 18.02 70.26
C SER A 1139 13.28 17.53 71.00
N GLN A 1140 12.13 18.11 70.64
CA GLN A 1140 10.78 17.63 70.96
C GLN A 1140 9.93 17.71 69.70
N PHE A 1141 9.96 16.66 68.89
CA PHE A 1141 9.32 16.63 67.58
C PHE A 1141 8.38 15.43 67.44
N ASP A 1142 7.28 15.63 66.73
CA ASP A 1142 6.49 14.53 66.19
C ASP A 1142 6.56 14.60 64.67
N PHE A 1143 7.12 13.56 64.06
CA PHE A 1143 7.37 13.47 62.64
C PHE A 1143 6.28 12.65 61.97
N GLY A 1144 5.51 13.31 61.08
CA GLY A 1144 4.48 12.66 60.29
C GLY A 1144 5.06 12.03 59.03
N TRP A 1145 5.41 12.85 58.04
CA TRP A 1145 5.96 12.38 56.76
C TRP A 1145 6.90 13.43 56.16
N PHE A 1146 7.69 13.03 55.16
CA PHE A 1146 8.47 13.96 54.34
C PHE A 1146 8.37 13.61 52.85
N ARG A 1147 8.67 14.58 51.99
CA ARG A 1147 8.96 14.34 50.57
C ARG A 1147 9.99 15.35 50.09
N PHE A 1148 10.77 14.99 49.09
CA PHE A 1148 11.57 15.96 48.36
C PHE A 1148 10.80 16.47 47.14
N GLU A 1149 11.00 17.74 46.74
CA GLU A 1149 10.43 18.25 45.50
C GLU A 1149 11.43 18.11 44.36
N ARG A 1150 10.94 17.81 43.15
CA ARG A 1150 11.78 17.82 41.93
C ARG A 1150 12.31 19.24 41.70
N GLY A 1151 13.62 19.35 41.50
CA GLY A 1151 14.32 20.62 41.28
C GLY A 1151 14.30 21.13 39.85
#